data_AF-A0A6A1Q4A4-F1
#
_entry.id   AF-A0A6A1Q4A4-F1
#
_cell.length_a   1.000
_cell.length_b   1.000
_cell.length_c   1.000
_cell.angle_alpha   90.00
_cell.angle_beta   90.00
_cell.angle_gamma   90.00
#
_symmetry.space_group_name_H-M   'P 1'
#
loop_
_entity.id
_entity.type
_entity.pdbx_description
1 polymer ?
#
loop_
_entity_poly.entity_id
_entity_poly.type
_entity_poly.pdbx_seq_one_letter_code
_entity_poly.pdbx_strand_id
1 'polypeptide(L)'
;MYLWLKLLAFGFAFLDTVVLVTDPDVHGKKTPPTTRKPTCEDKYANISAHFIYNKESDTYNVTFSEVKCEPLGCEKQLHGLQECEKKKINISDLSCHPPFEYLLEVPPGGLSPYNKSGRFEKGQLQPQSNYTCSSQVSYNHKIITSQNKTIQTDFRAKRCHTLNKTTNTINLEYLKPFTRYEITLHASVNGSVERNGADVKCVFKTEATYNSNALIIFLAFLIIVTSIALLIVLYKIYDLQKKRSSNLDEQQELVERDDERQLMNVEPIHADVLLETYKRKIADEGRLFLAEFQSIPRVFGKFSIKDARKPFNQNKNRYVDILPYDYNRVELSDINGDAGSNYINASYIDGFKEPRKYIAAQGPRDETVDDFWRMIWEQKATVIVMVTRCEEGNKNKCALYWPSMEEGSRVFGDVIVEINEHKRCPDYIIQKLTIANRKEKATGRAVTHIQFTSWPDHGVPEDPHLLLKLRRRVNAFSNFFSGPVVVHCSAGVGRTGTYIGIDAMLEGLEAESKVDVYGYVVKLRRQRCLMVQVEAQYILIHQALVEYNQFGETEVSLSELHPYLSNMKKKDPPSEPSPLEAEFQRLPSYRSWRIQHIGNQEENKSKNRNSNIIPYDFNRVTLKHELEMSKESEHDSDESSDDESDSEETSKYINASFVMSYWKPEVMIAAQGPLKETIGDFWQMIFQRKVKVIVMLTELKNGDEEACSQYWQEGKQTYGDVEVHMKDTNKSSAYTIRAFELRHSKRKDPRTVYQYQFNNWNGEELPVEPKELISMIQNLKQKLPKKNSTEGNKFHRNVPLLIHCRDGSQQTGIFCALLNLLESAETEEVIDVFQAVKSLRKARPGMVPTFEQYQFLYDVIASICPAQNGQVKKNNQQEDKIEFDNEVDKAKQDANCVSPPGALDKTPEGNKEDESSKPASGPEGPEHSANGPASPVLTQSA
;
A
#
# COMPACT_ATOMS: atom_id res chain seq x y z
N MET A 1 11.90 -2.07 -31.77
CA MET A 1 10.57 -1.50 -32.13
C MET A 1 10.14 -0.44 -31.13
N TYR A 2 10.15 -0.70 -29.82
CA TYR A 2 9.85 0.29 -28.78
C TYR A 2 10.78 1.54 -28.79
N LEU A 3 12.08 1.33 -28.98
CA LEU A 3 13.05 2.43 -29.14
C LEU A 3 12.83 3.24 -30.42
N TRP A 4 12.34 2.59 -31.48
CA TRP A 4 12.02 3.21 -32.76
C TRP A 4 10.69 3.98 -32.73
N LEU A 5 9.70 3.49 -31.99
CA LEU A 5 8.45 4.21 -31.70
C LEU A 5 8.69 5.45 -30.84
N LYS A 6 9.62 5.40 -29.88
CA LYS A 6 10.05 6.58 -29.12
C LYS A 6 10.81 7.59 -29.97
N LEU A 7 11.66 7.14 -30.90
CA LEU A 7 12.37 8.02 -31.84
C LEU A 7 11.43 8.65 -32.89
N LEU A 8 10.43 7.90 -33.38
CA LEU A 8 9.39 8.43 -34.26
C LEU A 8 8.49 9.44 -33.53
N ALA A 9 8.08 9.15 -32.29
CA ALA A 9 7.32 10.11 -31.47
C ALA A 9 8.11 11.40 -31.21
N PHE A 10 9.42 11.31 -31.03
CA PHE A 10 10.30 12.48 -30.90
C PHE A 10 10.47 13.25 -32.22
N GLY A 11 10.48 12.53 -33.36
CA GLY A 11 10.57 13.13 -34.70
C GLY A 11 9.29 13.84 -35.14
N PHE A 12 8.11 13.29 -34.81
CA PHE A 12 6.82 13.94 -35.09
C PHE A 12 6.59 15.19 -34.24
N ALA A 13 7.04 15.20 -32.98
CA ALA A 13 6.97 16.38 -32.11
C ALA A 13 7.81 17.59 -32.63
N PHE A 14 8.84 17.32 -33.45
CA PHE A 14 9.71 18.34 -34.04
C PHE A 14 9.20 18.91 -35.38
N LEU A 15 8.34 18.17 -36.10
CA LEU A 15 7.74 18.60 -37.36
C LEU A 15 6.48 19.46 -37.13
N ASP A 16 5.72 19.20 -36.07
CA ASP A 16 4.54 20.00 -35.70
C ASP A 16 4.88 21.42 -35.22
N THR A 17 6.15 21.73 -34.94
CA THR A 17 6.60 23.07 -34.53
C THR A 17 7.07 23.96 -35.69
N VAL A 18 7.19 23.45 -36.92
CA VAL A 18 7.81 24.20 -38.05
C VAL A 18 6.85 24.51 -39.20
N VAL A 19 5.66 23.92 -39.25
CA VAL A 19 4.68 24.18 -40.32
C VAL A 19 3.43 24.81 -39.73
N LEU A 20 3.42 26.15 -39.64
CA LEU A 20 2.28 27.06 -39.91
C LEU A 20 2.56 28.44 -39.26
N VAL A 21 3.19 29.36 -39.99
CA VAL A 21 2.76 30.78 -40.07
C VAL A 21 3.18 31.34 -41.44
N THR A 22 2.27 31.24 -42.40
CA THR A 22 2.07 32.27 -43.44
C THR A 22 0.60 32.65 -43.38
N ASP A 23 0.31 33.87 -42.95
CA ASP A 23 -1.04 34.43 -42.86
C ASP A 23 -1.48 35.00 -44.22
N PRO A 24 -2.78 34.90 -44.57
CA PRO A 24 -3.52 36.16 -44.69
C PRO A 24 -4.97 36.08 -44.17
N ASP A 25 -5.25 36.95 -43.20
CA ASP A 25 -6.38 37.88 -43.07
C ASP A 25 -7.86 37.40 -43.13
N VAL A 26 -8.57 37.77 -42.04
CA VAL A 26 -9.98 38.20 -41.90
C VAL A 26 -11.06 37.18 -41.44
N HIS A 27 -11.60 37.52 -40.25
CA HIS A 27 -12.91 37.23 -39.61
C HIS A 27 -13.09 35.99 -38.72
N GLY A 28 -13.46 36.26 -37.45
CA GLY A 28 -14.32 35.37 -36.64
C GLY A 28 -13.82 35.04 -35.23
N LYS A 29 -14.53 35.53 -34.21
CA LYS A 29 -14.33 35.23 -32.77
C LYS A 29 -14.44 33.73 -32.43
N LYS A 30 -13.50 33.22 -31.62
CA LYS A 30 -13.68 32.34 -30.43
C LYS A 30 -12.31 31.98 -29.80
N THR A 31 -12.21 32.06 -28.47
CA THR A 31 -10.99 31.89 -27.65
C THR A 31 -10.73 30.41 -27.27
N PRO A 32 -9.51 29.84 -27.44
CA PRO A 32 -9.12 28.49 -26.97
C PRO A 32 -8.21 28.48 -25.69
N PRO A 33 -8.00 27.30 -25.05
CA PRO A 33 -7.56 27.15 -23.66
C PRO A 33 -6.03 27.12 -23.46
N THR A 34 -5.58 27.60 -22.30
CA THR A 34 -4.19 27.66 -21.83
C THR A 34 -3.69 26.33 -21.24
N THR A 35 -2.59 25.78 -21.76
CA THR A 35 -1.81 24.66 -21.20
C THR A 35 -1.00 25.10 -19.97
N ARG A 36 -1.07 24.35 -18.85
CA ARG A 36 -0.31 24.58 -17.60
C ARG A 36 1.11 23.97 -17.67
N LYS A 37 2.08 24.59 -17.00
CA LYS A 37 3.49 24.11 -16.85
C LYS A 37 3.61 23.07 -15.71
N PRO A 38 4.59 22.12 -15.74
CA PRO A 38 4.86 21.15 -14.66
C PRO A 38 5.45 21.81 -13.38
N THR A 39 5.50 21.13 -12.23
CA THR A 39 6.05 21.68 -10.96
C THR A 39 7.57 21.62 -10.87
N CYS A 40 8.16 22.54 -10.09
CA CYS A 40 9.62 22.56 -9.90
C CYS A 40 10.09 21.53 -8.87
N GLU A 41 9.23 21.06 -7.97
CA GLU A 41 9.52 20.01 -6.99
C GLU A 41 9.93 18.70 -7.70
N ASP A 42 9.12 18.20 -8.64
CA ASP A 42 9.43 16.98 -9.41
C ASP A 42 10.74 17.08 -10.20
N LYS A 43 11.05 18.26 -10.70
CA LYS A 43 12.29 18.51 -11.47
C LYS A 43 13.54 18.49 -10.59
N TYR A 44 13.41 18.85 -9.32
CA TYR A 44 14.54 19.15 -8.44
C TYR A 44 14.56 18.31 -7.14
N ALA A 45 13.70 17.30 -7.01
CA ALA A 45 13.57 16.44 -5.84
C ALA A 45 14.87 15.71 -5.40
N ASN A 46 15.83 15.51 -6.31
CA ASN A 46 17.09 14.81 -6.04
C ASN A 46 18.33 15.73 -5.91
N ILE A 47 18.16 17.03 -5.64
CA ILE A 47 19.30 17.94 -5.42
C ILE A 47 20.09 17.54 -4.18
N SER A 48 21.41 17.39 -4.31
CA SER A 48 22.32 17.21 -3.17
C SER A 48 23.08 18.49 -2.82
N ALA A 49 23.18 18.77 -1.53
CA ALA A 49 23.89 19.93 -0.97
C ALA A 49 25.25 19.49 -0.42
N HIS A 50 26.34 20.08 -0.90
CA HIS A 50 27.70 19.74 -0.48
C HIS A 50 28.32 20.86 0.36
N PHE A 51 28.54 20.61 1.65
CA PHE A 51 29.11 21.57 2.59
C PHE A 51 30.64 21.52 2.62
N ILE A 52 31.28 22.69 2.75
CA ILE A 52 32.72 22.88 2.88
C ILE A 52 32.94 23.84 4.04
N TYR A 53 33.54 23.35 5.13
CA TYR A 53 33.88 24.19 6.29
C TYR A 53 35.11 25.05 6.01
N ASN A 54 34.99 26.35 6.21
CA ASN A 54 36.06 27.32 6.13
C ASN A 54 36.65 27.59 7.52
N LYS A 55 37.87 27.09 7.75
CA LYS A 55 38.59 27.22 9.02
C LYS A 55 39.02 28.65 9.37
N GLU A 56 39.18 29.53 8.38
CA GLU A 56 39.62 30.92 8.63
C GLU A 56 38.48 31.80 9.14
N SER A 57 37.23 31.46 8.80
CA SER A 57 36.03 32.21 9.16
C SER A 57 35.04 31.44 10.05
N ASP A 58 35.41 30.24 10.52
CA ASP A 58 34.60 29.33 11.36
C ASP A 58 33.16 29.10 10.85
N THR A 59 33.02 28.93 9.52
CA THR A 59 31.71 28.91 8.84
C THR A 59 31.70 27.93 7.66
N TYR A 60 30.54 27.43 7.27
CA TYR A 60 30.33 26.53 6.14
C TYR A 60 29.92 27.27 4.86
N ASN A 61 30.43 26.79 3.74
CA ASN A 61 29.97 27.15 2.40
C ASN A 61 29.28 25.93 1.79
N VAL A 62 28.13 26.09 1.16
CA VAL A 62 27.41 24.99 0.49
C VAL A 62 27.29 25.22 -1.00
N THR A 63 27.35 24.14 -1.78
CA THR A 63 27.04 24.14 -3.22
C THR A 63 25.98 23.08 -3.51
N PHE A 64 24.98 23.43 -4.33
CA PHE A 64 23.94 22.49 -4.78
C PHE A 64 24.28 21.88 -6.13
N SER A 65 24.04 20.58 -6.29
CA SER A 65 24.24 19.86 -7.55
C SER A 65 23.07 20.08 -8.52
N GLU A 66 23.41 20.29 -9.79
CA GLU A 66 22.48 20.26 -10.95
C GLU A 66 21.30 21.26 -10.98
N VAL A 67 21.38 22.41 -10.29
CA VAL A 67 20.31 23.43 -10.32
C VAL A 67 20.44 24.41 -11.51
N LYS A 68 19.42 24.50 -12.38
CA LYS A 68 19.32 25.51 -13.46
C LYS A 68 18.25 26.56 -13.12
N CYS A 69 18.62 27.57 -12.33
CA CYS A 69 17.70 28.63 -11.93
C CYS A 69 17.58 29.76 -12.98
N GLU A 70 16.37 30.02 -13.51
CA GLU A 70 16.02 31.25 -14.25
C GLU A 70 14.54 31.64 -14.04
N PRO A 71 14.18 32.94 -13.88
CA PRO A 71 15.06 34.11 -13.75
C PRO A 71 15.17 34.67 -12.31
N LEU A 72 16.43 34.98 -11.95
CA LEU A 72 16.96 35.86 -10.89
C LEU A 72 16.34 35.81 -9.48
N GLY A 73 16.93 34.96 -8.63
CA GLY A 73 16.74 34.96 -7.18
C GLY A 73 17.37 33.78 -6.42
N CYS A 74 17.79 32.74 -7.15
CA CYS A 74 18.28 31.49 -6.57
C CYS A 74 19.83 31.45 -6.56
N GLU A 75 20.42 31.50 -5.36
CA GLU A 75 21.87 31.42 -5.13
C GLU A 75 22.34 29.94 -5.16
N LYS A 76 23.09 29.57 -6.19
CA LYS A 76 23.60 28.18 -6.36
C LYS A 76 24.66 27.77 -5.32
N GLN A 77 25.23 28.77 -4.66
CA GLN A 77 26.21 28.62 -3.59
C GLN A 77 25.89 29.64 -2.51
N LEU A 78 25.91 29.18 -1.26
CA LEU A 78 25.80 30.06 -0.09
C LEU A 78 27.11 29.99 0.69
N HIS A 79 27.53 31.14 1.19
CA HIS A 79 28.78 31.28 1.94
C HIS A 79 28.53 31.81 3.35
N GLY A 80 29.43 31.48 4.28
CA GLY A 80 29.43 32.06 5.62
C GLY A 80 28.33 31.54 6.55
N LEU A 81 27.85 30.31 6.34
CA LEU A 81 26.79 29.70 7.15
C LEU A 81 27.35 29.19 8.47
N GLN A 82 26.68 29.48 9.58
CA GLN A 82 27.08 29.02 10.90
C GLN A 82 26.72 27.54 11.10
N GLU A 83 27.45 26.85 11.97
CA GLU A 83 27.11 25.49 12.35
C GLU A 83 25.68 25.41 12.92
N CYS A 84 24.96 24.34 12.58
CA CYS A 84 23.54 24.14 12.93
C CYS A 84 22.56 25.20 12.39
N GLU A 85 22.99 26.10 11.48
CA GLU A 85 22.11 27.09 10.86
C GLU A 85 21.14 26.41 9.89
N LYS A 86 19.86 26.83 9.92
CA LYS A 86 18.84 26.41 8.95
C LYS A 86 18.44 27.57 8.06
N LYS A 87 18.49 27.38 6.75
CA LYS A 87 18.20 28.44 5.77
C LYS A 87 17.29 27.91 4.65
N LYS A 88 16.17 28.61 4.40
CA LYS A 88 15.25 28.31 3.28
C LYS A 88 15.77 28.93 1.98
N ILE A 89 15.74 28.19 0.88
CA ILE A 89 16.22 28.64 -0.44
C ILE A 89 15.18 28.28 -1.50
N ASN A 90 14.77 29.27 -2.31
CA ASN A 90 13.74 29.07 -3.32
C ASN A 90 14.40 28.82 -4.68
N ILE A 91 14.09 27.67 -5.30
CA ILE A 91 14.64 27.20 -6.56
C ILE A 91 13.55 27.30 -7.63
N SER A 92 13.67 28.27 -8.53
CA SER A 92 12.71 28.54 -9.60
C SER A 92 13.31 28.31 -11.00
N ASP A 93 12.52 27.77 -11.94
CA ASP A 93 12.93 27.59 -13.33
C ASP A 93 11.74 27.89 -14.28
N LEU A 94 12.00 28.62 -15.38
CA LEU A 94 10.98 29.06 -16.35
C LEU A 94 10.14 27.93 -16.96
N SER A 95 10.63 26.69 -16.95
CA SER A 95 9.95 25.49 -17.44
C SER A 95 9.00 24.85 -16.43
N CYS A 96 8.98 25.32 -15.18
CA CYS A 96 8.13 24.79 -14.11
C CYS A 96 7.53 25.88 -13.19
N HIS A 97 6.45 25.58 -12.47
CA HIS A 97 5.82 26.50 -11.51
C HIS A 97 4.98 25.73 -10.47
N PRO A 98 4.96 26.13 -9.19
CA PRO A 98 5.70 27.23 -8.55
C PRO A 98 7.15 26.86 -8.16
N PRO A 99 7.98 27.82 -7.66
CA PRO A 99 9.36 27.56 -7.23
C PRO A 99 9.45 26.56 -6.07
N PHE A 100 10.42 25.64 -6.14
CA PHE A 100 10.67 24.63 -5.11
C PHE A 100 11.41 25.23 -3.90
N GLU A 101 10.85 25.16 -2.69
CA GLU A 101 11.52 25.60 -1.46
C GLU A 101 12.38 24.49 -0.85
N TYR A 102 13.72 24.66 -0.89
CA TYR A 102 14.70 23.75 -0.32
C TYR A 102 15.16 24.25 1.07
N LEU A 103 14.88 23.49 2.12
CA LEU A 103 15.38 23.78 3.48
C LEU A 103 16.79 23.20 3.67
N LEU A 104 17.78 24.09 3.74
CA LEU A 104 19.17 23.72 3.99
C LEU A 104 19.45 23.66 5.50
N GLU A 105 19.95 22.52 6.00
CA GLU A 105 20.43 22.37 7.38
C GLU A 105 21.95 22.19 7.39
N VAL A 106 22.66 23.14 8.01
CA VAL A 106 24.14 23.15 8.06
C VAL A 106 24.63 22.23 9.18
N PRO A 107 25.56 21.29 8.92
CA PRO A 107 25.99 20.31 9.91
C PRO A 107 26.69 20.96 11.14
N PRO A 108 26.58 20.37 12.35
CA PRO A 108 27.31 20.82 13.54
C PRO A 108 28.84 20.71 13.35
N GLY A 109 29.61 21.72 13.77
CA GLY A 109 31.07 21.73 13.73
C GLY A 109 31.67 20.75 14.73
N GLY A 110 32.31 19.71 14.20
CA GLY A 110 33.01 18.71 15.00
C GLY A 110 34.40 19.17 15.40
N LEU A 111 34.56 19.63 16.63
CA LEU A 111 35.77 19.32 17.39
C LEU A 111 35.54 18.06 18.23
N SER A 112 36.40 17.05 17.97
CA SER A 112 36.78 15.89 18.80
C SER A 112 36.31 14.49 18.30
N PRO A 113 36.89 13.38 18.81
CA PRO A 113 38.00 12.57 18.29
C PRO A 113 37.55 11.22 17.67
N TYR A 114 38.51 10.42 17.17
CA TYR A 114 38.36 9.04 16.63
C TYR A 114 37.81 8.87 15.20
N ASN A 115 38.69 9.01 14.21
CA ASN A 115 38.96 7.98 13.18
C ASN A 115 40.04 8.49 12.23
N LYS A 116 41.30 8.11 12.48
CA LYS A 116 42.42 8.43 11.58
C LYS A 116 42.38 7.49 10.37
N SER A 117 41.81 7.93 9.25
CA SER A 117 42.19 7.41 7.93
C SER A 117 43.50 8.09 7.52
N GLY A 118 44.63 7.37 7.61
CA GLY A 118 45.94 7.89 7.24
C GLY A 118 46.00 8.25 5.74
N ARG A 119 46.28 9.51 5.43
CA ARG A 119 46.61 9.97 4.08
C ARG A 119 48.10 9.70 3.84
N PHE A 120 48.44 8.93 2.81
CA PHE A 120 49.83 8.77 2.37
C PHE A 120 50.16 9.88 1.37
N GLU A 121 51.14 10.72 1.70
CA GLU A 121 51.69 11.71 0.78
C GLU A 121 52.94 11.13 0.10
N LYS A 122 52.96 11.15 -1.24
CA LYS A 122 54.17 10.96 -2.04
C LYS A 122 54.40 12.25 -2.83
N GLY A 123 55.61 12.80 -2.74
CA GLY A 123 55.95 14.12 -3.30
C GLY A 123 55.99 14.18 -4.83
N GLN A 124 55.67 15.39 -5.34
CA GLN A 124 55.75 15.93 -6.71
C GLN A 124 55.38 14.98 -7.87
N LEU A 125 54.11 15.06 -8.30
CA LEU A 125 53.63 14.43 -9.54
C LEU A 125 53.88 15.36 -10.73
N GLN A 126 54.42 14.81 -11.81
CA GLN A 126 54.66 15.58 -13.04
C GLN A 126 53.37 15.71 -13.87
N PRO A 127 53.13 16.85 -14.54
CA PRO A 127 51.96 17.03 -15.40
C PRO A 127 52.00 16.07 -16.59
N GLN A 128 50.84 15.53 -16.99
CA GLN A 128 50.66 14.57 -18.10
C GLN A 128 51.35 13.20 -17.91
N SER A 129 51.62 12.77 -16.67
CA SER A 129 52.34 11.52 -16.36
C SER A 129 51.46 10.46 -15.70
N ASN A 130 51.70 9.18 -16.01
CA ASN A 130 50.95 8.02 -15.49
C ASN A 130 51.55 7.46 -14.18
N TYR A 131 50.72 7.22 -13.17
CA TYR A 131 51.11 6.66 -11.88
C TYR A 131 50.19 5.49 -11.48
N THR A 132 50.76 4.36 -11.08
CA THR A 132 50.01 3.17 -10.65
C THR A 132 50.00 3.05 -9.13
N CYS A 133 48.81 3.00 -8.54
CA CYS A 133 48.60 2.77 -7.11
C CYS A 133 48.15 1.33 -6.88
N SER A 134 48.85 0.64 -5.98
CA SER A 134 48.61 -0.77 -5.64
C SER A 134 48.14 -0.85 -4.19
N SER A 135 47.03 -1.52 -3.93
CA SER A 135 46.48 -1.74 -2.59
C SER A 135 46.38 -3.23 -2.29
N GLN A 136 46.75 -3.62 -1.07
CA GLN A 136 46.67 -5.00 -0.59
C GLN A 136 46.02 -5.03 0.79
N VAL A 137 45.14 -6.01 0.99
CA VAL A 137 44.51 -6.29 2.28
C VAL A 137 44.96 -7.67 2.73
N SER A 138 45.51 -7.77 3.94
CA SER A 138 45.94 -9.03 4.55
C SER A 138 45.26 -9.26 5.89
N TYR A 139 45.00 -10.54 6.20
CA TYR A 139 44.52 -11.01 7.51
C TYR A 139 45.37 -12.20 7.94
N ASN A 140 45.83 -12.20 9.19
CA ASN A 140 46.77 -13.19 9.72
C ASN A 140 47.97 -13.46 8.80
N HIS A 141 48.59 -12.37 8.30
CA HIS A 141 49.77 -12.41 7.42
C HIS A 141 49.58 -13.12 6.06
N LYS A 142 48.34 -13.40 5.64
CA LYS A 142 48.00 -13.80 4.26
C LYS A 142 47.27 -12.67 3.55
N ILE A 143 47.70 -12.33 2.33
CA ILE A 143 47.04 -11.32 1.49
C ILE A 143 45.74 -11.93 0.95
N ILE A 144 44.61 -11.33 1.30
CA ILE A 144 43.27 -11.77 0.90
C ILE A 144 42.88 -11.17 -0.45
N THR A 145 43.33 -9.94 -0.73
CA THR A 145 43.02 -9.25 -1.99
C THR A 145 44.08 -8.20 -2.29
N SER A 146 44.41 -8.05 -3.58
CA SER A 146 45.29 -7.01 -4.12
C SER A 146 44.62 -6.37 -5.33
N GLN A 147 44.58 -5.04 -5.40
CA GLN A 147 44.10 -4.30 -6.57
C GLN A 147 45.07 -3.18 -6.96
N ASN A 148 45.33 -3.03 -8.26
CA ASN A 148 46.18 -1.97 -8.79
C ASN A 148 45.38 -1.10 -9.77
N LYS A 149 45.57 0.22 -9.72
CA LYS A 149 44.92 1.19 -10.62
C LYS A 149 45.89 2.28 -11.04
N THR A 150 45.92 2.59 -12.34
CA THR A 150 46.79 3.63 -12.93
C THR A 150 46.01 4.89 -13.25
N ILE A 151 46.57 6.06 -12.94
CA ILE A 151 45.99 7.39 -13.17
C ILE A 151 46.97 8.33 -13.88
N GLN A 152 46.46 9.25 -14.72
CA GLN A 152 47.25 10.28 -15.42
C GLN A 152 46.89 11.69 -14.92
N THR A 153 47.86 12.60 -14.81
CA THR A 153 47.64 14.00 -14.39
C THR A 153 47.28 14.92 -15.57
N ASP A 154 46.32 15.85 -15.45
CA ASP A 154 45.64 16.50 -16.59
C ASP A 154 45.78 18.04 -16.73
N PHE A 155 46.58 18.74 -15.91
CA PHE A 155 46.67 20.21 -15.89
C PHE A 155 47.82 20.84 -16.76
N ARG A 156 47.63 22.09 -17.27
CA ARG A 156 48.59 22.96 -18.03
C ARG A 156 48.60 24.43 -17.50
N ALA A 157 49.70 25.20 -17.69
CA ALA A 157 49.95 26.53 -17.09
C ALA A 157 49.35 27.78 -17.82
N LYS A 158 49.12 28.92 -17.11
CA LYS A 158 48.52 30.21 -17.58
C LYS A 158 49.45 31.04 -18.51
N ARG A 159 48.91 31.84 -19.45
CA ARG A 159 49.66 32.76 -20.36
C ARG A 159 49.32 34.25 -20.09
N CYS A 160 50.33 35.11 -19.99
CA CYS A 160 50.21 36.59 -19.95
C CYS A 160 51.00 37.23 -21.11
N HIS A 161 50.53 38.36 -21.65
CA HIS A 161 51.20 39.09 -22.75
C HIS A 161 51.64 40.50 -22.31
N THR A 162 52.91 40.84 -22.53
CA THR A 162 53.48 42.16 -22.20
C THR A 162 53.35 43.13 -23.38
N LEU A 163 52.85 44.34 -23.14
CA LEU A 163 52.58 45.34 -24.19
C LEU A 163 53.63 46.47 -24.18
N ASN A 164 53.93 47.05 -25.36
CA ASN A 164 54.89 48.15 -25.49
C ASN A 164 54.22 49.51 -25.17
N LYS A 165 54.98 50.48 -24.62
CA LYS A 165 54.50 51.78 -24.10
C LYS A 165 53.83 52.68 -25.13
N THR A 166 54.04 52.43 -26.42
CA THR A 166 53.49 53.20 -27.55
C THR A 166 52.34 52.50 -28.25
N THR A 167 51.82 51.40 -27.69
CA THR A 167 50.77 50.59 -28.32
C THR A 167 49.38 51.10 -27.94
N ASN A 168 48.56 51.42 -28.94
CA ASN A 168 47.24 52.02 -28.72
C ASN A 168 46.09 51.10 -29.14
N THR A 169 46.38 49.96 -29.79
CA THR A 169 45.37 49.04 -30.35
C THR A 169 45.92 47.61 -30.44
N ILE A 170 45.10 46.60 -30.10
CA ILE A 170 45.41 45.16 -30.18
C ILE A 170 44.25 44.40 -30.79
N ASN A 171 44.56 43.46 -31.68
CA ASN A 171 43.58 42.55 -32.28
C ASN A 171 43.58 41.19 -31.56
N LEU A 172 42.39 40.66 -31.27
CA LEU A 172 42.20 39.35 -30.68
C LEU A 172 41.47 38.43 -31.67
N GLU A 173 42.01 37.25 -31.89
CA GLU A 173 41.50 36.26 -32.85
C GLU A 173 41.03 34.98 -32.14
N TYR A 174 40.22 34.16 -32.82
CA TYR A 174 39.72 32.86 -32.36
C TYR A 174 38.85 32.89 -31.09
N LEU A 175 38.10 33.98 -30.91
CA LEU A 175 37.15 34.11 -29.81
C LEU A 175 35.89 33.25 -30.08
N LYS A 176 35.37 32.60 -29.03
CA LYS A 176 34.16 31.78 -29.11
C LYS A 176 32.94 32.67 -29.33
N PRO A 177 31.96 32.29 -30.17
CA PRO A 177 30.75 33.07 -30.40
C PRO A 177 29.83 33.12 -29.16
N PHE A 178 28.99 34.16 -29.07
CA PHE A 178 28.08 34.45 -27.95
C PHE A 178 28.74 34.48 -26.57
N THR A 179 30.06 34.58 -26.53
CA THR A 179 30.84 34.48 -25.31
C THR A 179 31.25 35.87 -24.89
N ARG A 180 31.02 36.19 -23.62
CA ARG A 180 31.39 37.47 -23.03
C ARG A 180 32.85 37.39 -22.61
N TYR A 181 33.67 38.28 -23.17
CA TYR A 181 35.08 38.39 -22.85
C TYR A 181 35.31 39.65 -22.02
N GLU A 182 36.14 39.52 -20.99
CA GLU A 182 36.65 40.64 -20.19
C GLU A 182 38.16 40.73 -20.41
N ILE A 183 38.62 41.91 -20.82
CA ILE A 183 40.04 42.23 -20.96
C ILE A 183 40.37 43.28 -19.92
N THR A 184 41.45 43.02 -19.19
CA THR A 184 41.97 43.95 -18.18
C THR A 184 43.31 44.50 -18.65
N LEU A 185 43.42 45.82 -18.74
CA LEU A 185 44.68 46.52 -18.99
C LEU A 185 45.21 47.09 -17.68
N HIS A 186 46.41 46.65 -17.31
CA HIS A 186 47.16 47.20 -16.19
C HIS A 186 48.29 48.09 -16.69
N ALA A 187 48.41 49.28 -16.10
CA ALA A 187 49.54 50.18 -16.34
C ALA A 187 50.14 50.63 -15.00
N SER A 188 51.47 50.54 -14.86
CA SER A 188 52.22 51.08 -13.71
C SER A 188 53.26 52.09 -14.18
N VAL A 189 53.57 53.08 -13.33
CA VAL A 189 54.67 54.02 -13.55
C VAL A 189 55.82 53.65 -12.62
N ASN A 190 56.96 53.36 -13.22
CA ASN A 190 58.15 52.95 -12.46
C ASN A 190 59.02 54.18 -12.14
N GLY A 191 58.84 54.73 -10.94
CA GLY A 191 59.73 55.74 -10.32
C GLY A 191 60.52 55.12 -9.16
N SER A 192 61.07 55.95 -8.26
CA SER A 192 61.77 55.45 -7.05
C SER A 192 60.89 54.66 -6.07
N VAL A 193 59.57 54.71 -6.25
CA VAL A 193 58.59 53.77 -5.70
C VAL A 193 57.62 53.44 -6.84
N GLU A 194 57.34 52.16 -7.08
CA GLU A 194 56.39 51.74 -8.11
C GLU A 194 54.97 52.17 -7.71
N ARG A 195 54.32 52.96 -8.56
CA ARG A 195 52.92 53.35 -8.38
C ARG A 195 52.10 52.66 -9.45
N ASN A 196 51.28 51.70 -9.02
CA ASN A 196 50.35 51.00 -9.88
C ASN A 196 49.16 51.91 -10.19
N GLY A 197 48.84 52.06 -11.47
CA GLY A 197 47.57 52.63 -11.90
C GLY A 197 46.43 51.66 -11.65
N ALA A 198 45.20 52.18 -11.63
CA ALA A 198 44.01 51.34 -11.53
C ALA A 198 43.77 50.58 -12.84
N ASP A 199 43.26 49.36 -12.71
CA ASP A 199 43.00 48.47 -13.83
C ASP A 199 41.82 48.97 -14.64
N VAL A 200 42.01 49.10 -15.96
CA VAL A 200 40.91 49.44 -16.86
C VAL A 200 40.38 48.17 -17.49
N LYS A 201 39.09 47.92 -17.30
CA LYS A 201 38.41 46.73 -17.78
C LYS A 201 37.52 47.07 -18.97
N CYS A 202 37.63 46.27 -20.03
CA CYS A 202 36.74 46.32 -21.19
C CYS A 202 36.03 44.98 -21.33
N VAL A 203 34.70 45.01 -21.44
CA VAL A 203 33.88 43.81 -21.55
C VAL A 203 33.04 43.91 -22.82
N PHE A 204 33.12 42.89 -23.67
CA PHE A 204 32.29 42.78 -24.87
C PHE A 204 31.80 41.35 -25.06
N LYS A 205 30.75 41.18 -25.84
CA LYS A 205 30.20 39.87 -26.20
C LYS A 205 30.36 39.68 -27.70
N THR A 206 30.91 38.55 -28.12
CA THR A 206 30.99 38.18 -29.53
C THR A 206 29.61 37.73 -30.03
N GLU A 207 29.28 38.04 -31.28
CA GLU A 207 28.09 37.48 -31.95
C GLU A 207 28.49 36.31 -32.84
N ALA A 208 27.57 35.39 -33.15
CA ALA A 208 27.83 34.34 -34.12
C ALA A 208 27.47 34.82 -35.53
N THR A 209 28.38 34.60 -36.47
CA THR A 209 28.03 34.62 -37.89
C THR A 209 27.46 33.24 -38.27
N TYR A 210 26.23 33.24 -38.78
CA TYR A 210 25.50 32.03 -39.16
C TYR A 210 26.09 31.45 -40.46
N ASN A 211 26.54 30.19 -40.44
CA ASN A 211 26.97 29.50 -41.65
C ASN A 211 25.78 28.70 -42.22
N SER A 212 24.96 29.37 -43.03
CA SER A 212 23.78 28.80 -43.70
C SER A 212 24.11 27.53 -44.49
N ASN A 213 25.32 27.41 -45.03
CA ASN A 213 25.74 26.21 -45.76
C ASN A 213 25.88 24.97 -44.86
N ALA A 214 26.29 25.14 -43.60
CA ALA A 214 26.40 24.01 -42.66
C ALA A 214 25.03 23.49 -42.21
N LEU A 215 24.05 24.38 -42.05
CA LEU A 215 22.68 24.00 -41.73
C LEU A 215 22.01 23.23 -42.89
N ILE A 216 22.24 23.68 -44.12
CA ILE A 216 21.73 23.00 -45.33
C ILE A 216 22.32 21.59 -45.44
N ILE A 217 23.61 21.42 -45.18
CA ILE A 217 24.27 20.10 -45.20
C ILE A 217 23.69 19.19 -44.10
N PHE A 218 23.44 19.73 -42.91
CA PHE A 218 22.84 18.96 -41.80
C PHE A 218 21.42 18.51 -42.11
N LEU A 219 20.59 19.38 -42.68
CA LEU A 219 19.22 19.06 -43.09
C LEU A 219 19.21 18.03 -44.23
N ALA A 220 20.10 18.16 -45.22
CA ALA A 220 20.25 17.17 -46.28
C ALA A 220 20.66 15.80 -45.73
N PHE A 221 21.58 15.75 -44.76
CA PHE A 221 21.96 14.52 -44.08
C PHE A 221 20.78 13.87 -43.34
N LEU A 222 19.97 14.67 -42.65
CA LEU A 222 18.80 14.16 -41.90
C LEU A 222 17.72 13.59 -42.84
N ILE A 223 17.50 14.23 -43.99
CA ILE A 223 16.61 13.74 -45.04
C ILE A 223 17.12 12.42 -45.62
N ILE A 224 18.43 12.28 -45.85
CA ILE A 224 19.03 11.04 -46.36
C ILE A 224 18.87 9.91 -45.33
N VAL A 225 19.17 10.15 -44.06
CA VAL A 225 19.05 9.13 -43.00
C VAL A 225 17.61 8.70 -42.81
N THR A 226 16.66 9.64 -42.79
CA THR A 226 15.23 9.31 -42.67
C THR A 226 14.72 8.58 -43.90
N SER A 227 15.16 8.94 -45.11
CA SER A 227 14.82 8.23 -46.35
C SER A 227 15.37 6.80 -46.38
N ILE A 228 16.61 6.59 -45.93
CA ILE A 228 17.22 5.25 -45.80
C ILE A 228 16.46 4.43 -44.76
N ALA A 229 16.11 5.01 -43.61
CA ALA A 229 15.31 4.32 -42.60
C ALA A 229 13.93 3.93 -43.12
N LEU A 230 13.26 4.83 -43.86
CA LEU A 230 11.98 4.55 -44.51
C LEU A 230 12.11 3.45 -45.56
N LEU A 231 13.17 3.46 -46.37
CA LEU A 231 13.47 2.39 -47.31
C LEU A 231 13.73 1.05 -46.61
N ILE A 232 14.39 1.03 -45.46
CA ILE A 232 14.58 -0.20 -44.66
C ILE A 232 13.26 -0.70 -44.10
N VAL A 233 12.39 0.20 -43.62
CA VAL A 233 11.05 -0.16 -43.13
C VAL A 233 10.18 -0.67 -44.27
N LEU A 234 10.15 0.01 -45.41
CA LEU A 234 9.42 -0.41 -46.60
C LEU A 234 9.99 -1.71 -47.17
N TYR A 235 11.31 -1.91 -47.15
CA TYR A 235 11.94 -3.17 -47.52
C TYR A 235 11.56 -4.29 -46.54
N LYS A 236 11.48 -4.02 -45.24
CA LYS A 236 10.98 -5.00 -44.26
C LYS A 236 9.50 -5.31 -44.44
N ILE A 237 8.67 -4.32 -44.76
CA ILE A 237 7.25 -4.52 -45.07
C ILE A 237 7.11 -5.32 -46.36
N TYR A 238 7.91 -5.02 -47.37
CA TYR A 238 7.98 -5.77 -48.62
C TYR A 238 8.48 -7.20 -48.39
N ASP A 239 9.51 -7.43 -47.56
CA ASP A 239 9.98 -8.77 -47.19
C ASP A 239 8.91 -9.54 -46.40
N LEU A 240 8.18 -8.86 -45.51
CA LEU A 240 7.04 -9.44 -44.79
C LEU A 240 5.88 -9.77 -45.72
N GLN A 241 5.57 -8.92 -46.70
CA GLN A 241 4.52 -9.16 -47.70
C GLN A 241 4.93 -10.24 -48.71
N LYS A 242 6.21 -10.29 -49.11
CA LYS A 242 6.79 -11.34 -49.95
C LYS A 242 6.78 -12.69 -49.22
N LYS A 243 7.14 -12.71 -47.93
CA LYS A 243 6.97 -13.89 -47.06
C LYS A 243 5.50 -14.28 -46.89
N ARG A 244 4.58 -13.32 -46.83
CA ARG A 244 3.13 -13.58 -46.74
C ARG A 244 2.55 -14.12 -48.05
N SER A 245 3.10 -13.72 -49.20
CA SER A 245 2.74 -14.21 -50.53
C SER A 245 3.39 -15.54 -50.88
N SER A 246 4.56 -15.87 -50.31
CA SER A 246 5.18 -17.20 -50.45
C SER A 246 4.62 -18.23 -49.46
N ASN A 247 3.93 -17.80 -48.40
CA ASN A 247 3.36 -18.66 -47.34
C ASN A 247 1.93 -19.16 -47.63
N LEU A 248 1.44 -19.09 -48.86
CA LEU A 248 0.17 -19.70 -49.22
C LEU A 248 0.28 -21.20 -49.58
N ASP A 249 1.49 -21.74 -49.79
CA ASP A 249 1.67 -23.12 -50.28
C ASP A 249 2.73 -23.99 -49.59
N GLU A 250 3.44 -23.54 -48.55
CA GLU A 250 4.43 -24.41 -47.88
C GLU A 250 4.23 -24.54 -46.38
N GLN A 251 4.23 -25.80 -45.94
CA GLN A 251 4.10 -26.26 -44.57
C GLN A 251 5.04 -25.50 -43.63
N GLN A 252 4.46 -25.03 -42.53
CA GLN A 252 5.08 -24.19 -41.53
C GLN A 252 6.13 -24.98 -40.71
N GLU A 253 7.39 -24.98 -41.13
CA GLU A 253 8.51 -25.19 -40.20
C GLU A 253 8.69 -23.92 -39.36
N LEU A 254 8.21 -23.98 -38.12
CA LEU A 254 8.48 -22.99 -37.08
C LEU A 254 9.99 -23.02 -36.78
N VAL A 255 10.66 -21.86 -36.84
CA VAL A 255 11.93 -21.68 -36.12
C VAL A 255 11.61 -21.94 -34.64
N GLU A 256 12.05 -23.09 -34.11
CA GLU A 256 11.94 -23.42 -32.69
C GLU A 256 12.67 -22.34 -31.89
N ARG A 257 11.91 -21.42 -31.30
CA ARG A 257 12.40 -20.62 -30.19
C ARG A 257 12.52 -21.59 -29.03
N ASP A 258 13.75 -21.90 -28.64
CA ASP A 258 14.00 -22.75 -27.48
C ASP A 258 13.66 -21.95 -26.20
N ASP A 259 12.37 -21.92 -25.86
CA ASP A 259 11.82 -21.21 -24.70
C ASP A 259 12.48 -21.68 -23.39
N GLU A 260 13.06 -22.89 -23.37
CA GLU A 260 13.78 -23.44 -22.23
C GLU A 260 15.17 -22.79 -22.04
N ARG A 261 15.83 -22.32 -23.11
CA ARG A 261 17.13 -21.62 -23.03
C ARG A 261 17.06 -20.24 -22.40
N GLN A 262 15.87 -19.64 -22.31
CA GLN A 262 15.68 -18.32 -21.71
C GLN A 262 15.58 -18.39 -20.17
N LEU A 263 15.29 -19.57 -19.61
CA LEU A 263 15.10 -19.74 -18.18
C LEU A 263 16.41 -19.56 -17.41
N MET A 264 16.31 -18.89 -16.27
CA MET A 264 17.40 -18.74 -15.32
C MET A 264 17.45 -19.96 -14.40
N ASN A 265 18.65 -20.33 -13.97
CA ASN A 265 18.81 -21.28 -12.87
C ASN A 265 18.73 -20.51 -11.55
N VAL A 266 17.54 -20.45 -10.95
CA VAL A 266 17.30 -19.81 -9.66
C VAL A 266 17.23 -20.89 -8.60
N GLU A 267 18.11 -20.84 -7.61
CA GLU A 267 18.10 -21.82 -6.51
C GLU A 267 16.89 -21.61 -5.58
N PRO A 268 16.30 -22.70 -5.06
CA PRO A 268 15.28 -22.61 -4.02
C PRO A 268 15.80 -21.85 -2.79
N ILE A 269 14.96 -20.98 -2.23
CA ILE A 269 15.31 -20.10 -1.11
C ILE A 269 14.90 -20.78 0.19
N HIS A 270 15.83 -20.99 1.11
CA HIS A 270 15.54 -21.53 2.43
C HIS A 270 14.87 -20.50 3.35
N ALA A 271 14.06 -20.99 4.30
CA ALA A 271 13.26 -20.18 5.23
C ALA A 271 14.10 -19.19 6.07
N ASP A 272 15.28 -19.62 6.51
CA ASP A 272 16.22 -18.83 7.33
C ASP A 272 16.79 -17.61 6.60
N VAL A 273 17.06 -17.73 5.30
CA VAL A 273 17.62 -16.65 4.45
C VAL A 273 16.57 -15.94 3.60
N LEU A 274 15.28 -16.26 3.77
CA LEU A 274 14.19 -15.76 2.92
C LEU A 274 14.05 -14.23 2.99
N LEU A 275 14.09 -13.66 4.20
CA LEU A 275 13.98 -12.21 4.41
C LEU A 275 15.16 -11.45 3.79
N GLU A 276 16.37 -11.94 3.99
CA GLU A 276 17.59 -11.31 3.48
C GLU A 276 17.65 -11.39 1.95
N THR A 277 17.26 -12.54 1.39
CA THR A 277 17.14 -12.74 -0.04
C THR A 277 16.10 -11.80 -0.65
N TYR A 278 14.94 -11.64 -0.01
CA TYR A 278 13.92 -10.69 -0.44
C TYR A 278 14.45 -9.26 -0.43
N LYS A 279 15.08 -8.81 0.67
CA LYS A 279 15.68 -7.47 0.80
C LYS A 279 16.72 -7.20 -0.29
N ARG A 280 17.57 -8.18 -0.59
CA ARG A 280 18.56 -8.09 -1.68
C ARG A 280 17.90 -7.98 -3.04
N LYS A 281 16.85 -8.78 -3.31
CA LYS A 281 16.18 -8.81 -4.62
C LYS A 281 15.31 -7.58 -4.88
N ILE A 282 14.73 -6.96 -3.84
CA ILE A 282 13.90 -5.74 -3.96
C ILE A 282 14.73 -4.45 -4.01
N ALA A 283 16.02 -4.50 -3.65
CA ALA A 283 16.93 -3.37 -3.78
C ALA A 283 17.06 -2.91 -5.25
N ASP A 284 17.53 -1.68 -5.46
CA ASP A 284 17.72 -1.07 -6.79
C ASP A 284 16.47 -1.16 -7.67
N GLU A 285 15.34 -0.70 -7.12
CA GLU A 285 14.02 -0.73 -7.78
C GLU A 285 13.56 -2.15 -8.19
N GLY A 286 13.99 -3.18 -7.45
CA GLY A 286 13.57 -4.56 -7.71
C GLY A 286 14.19 -5.19 -8.96
N ARG A 287 15.29 -4.63 -9.48
CA ARG A 287 15.91 -5.08 -10.75
C ARG A 287 16.18 -6.59 -10.83
N LEU A 288 16.52 -7.24 -9.72
CA LEU A 288 16.74 -8.69 -9.69
C LEU A 288 15.42 -9.47 -9.84
N PHE A 289 14.35 -9.03 -9.17
CA PHE A 289 13.02 -9.59 -9.40
C PHE A 289 12.55 -9.38 -10.83
N LEU A 290 12.79 -8.20 -11.40
CA LEU A 290 12.47 -7.90 -12.80
C LEU A 290 13.17 -8.87 -13.76
N ALA A 291 14.47 -9.10 -13.56
CA ALA A 291 15.26 -10.00 -14.39
C ALA A 291 14.75 -11.45 -14.31
N GLU A 292 14.49 -11.95 -13.10
CA GLU A 292 13.88 -13.27 -12.91
C GLU A 292 12.54 -13.36 -13.62
N PHE A 293 11.63 -12.43 -13.36
CA PHE A 293 10.29 -12.44 -13.94
C PHE A 293 10.30 -12.37 -15.48
N GLN A 294 11.18 -11.56 -16.06
CA GLN A 294 11.32 -11.41 -17.52
C GLN A 294 11.98 -12.62 -18.19
N SER A 295 12.76 -13.41 -17.46
CA SER A 295 13.34 -14.64 -17.99
C SER A 295 12.29 -15.73 -18.22
N ILE A 296 11.17 -15.70 -17.48
CA ILE A 296 10.09 -16.68 -17.63
C ILE A 296 9.29 -16.37 -18.90
N PRO A 297 9.20 -17.30 -19.87
CA PRO A 297 8.37 -17.12 -21.07
C PRO A 297 6.92 -16.81 -20.71
N ARG A 298 6.30 -15.94 -21.50
CA ARG A 298 4.87 -15.60 -21.34
C ARG A 298 3.95 -16.76 -21.73
N VAL A 299 4.32 -17.47 -22.78
CA VAL A 299 3.64 -18.63 -23.35
C VAL A 299 4.74 -19.60 -23.77
N PHE A 300 4.54 -20.90 -23.55
CA PHE A 300 5.45 -21.92 -24.05
C PHE A 300 4.92 -22.41 -25.40
N GLY A 301 5.66 -22.15 -26.48
CA GLY A 301 5.22 -22.39 -27.86
C GLY A 301 5.00 -23.86 -28.20
N LYS A 302 5.60 -24.77 -27.42
CA LYS A 302 5.49 -26.23 -27.60
C LYS A 302 4.12 -26.81 -27.24
N PHE A 303 3.30 -26.11 -26.44
CA PHE A 303 1.99 -26.60 -26.02
C PHE A 303 0.89 -26.11 -26.98
N SER A 304 0.05 -27.05 -27.44
CA SER A 304 -1.01 -26.75 -28.40
C SER A 304 -2.20 -26.03 -27.76
N ILE A 305 -2.90 -25.22 -28.55
CA ILE A 305 -4.10 -24.42 -28.17
C ILE A 305 -5.18 -24.51 -29.26
N LYS A 306 -5.23 -25.64 -29.99
CA LYS A 306 -6.09 -25.83 -31.16
C LYS A 306 -7.55 -25.78 -30.78
N ASP A 307 -7.95 -26.39 -29.66
CA ASP A 307 -9.34 -26.45 -29.24
C ASP A 307 -9.89 -25.06 -28.92
N ALA A 308 -9.10 -24.27 -28.20
CA ALA A 308 -9.46 -22.90 -27.82
C ALA A 308 -9.63 -21.95 -29.02
N ARG A 309 -9.01 -22.25 -30.16
CA ARG A 309 -9.06 -21.44 -31.39
C ARG A 309 -10.15 -21.85 -32.37
N LYS A 310 -10.83 -22.99 -32.15
CA LYS A 310 -11.94 -23.43 -33.00
C LYS A 310 -13.01 -22.33 -33.11
N PRO A 311 -13.59 -22.06 -34.30
CA PRO A 311 -14.51 -20.94 -34.50
C PRO A 311 -15.68 -20.90 -33.50
N PHE A 312 -16.27 -22.06 -33.20
CA PHE A 312 -17.39 -22.18 -32.25
C PHE A 312 -16.98 -22.02 -30.77
N ASN A 313 -15.68 -22.00 -30.46
CA ASN A 313 -15.15 -21.76 -29.10
C ASN A 313 -14.68 -20.31 -28.90
N GLN A 314 -14.49 -19.52 -29.95
CA GLN A 314 -13.92 -18.18 -29.84
C GLN A 314 -14.76 -17.25 -28.96
N ASN A 315 -16.10 -17.32 -29.08
CA ASN A 315 -17.02 -16.53 -28.25
C ASN A 315 -17.06 -16.99 -26.79
N LYS A 316 -16.54 -18.19 -26.47
CA LYS A 316 -16.41 -18.67 -25.09
C LYS A 316 -15.17 -18.11 -24.39
N ASN A 317 -14.29 -17.40 -25.11
CA ASN A 317 -13.12 -16.75 -24.55
C ASN A 317 -13.41 -15.28 -24.22
N ARG A 318 -13.03 -14.83 -23.02
CA ARG A 318 -13.10 -13.40 -22.64
C ARG A 318 -11.98 -12.60 -23.30
N TYR A 319 -10.81 -13.20 -23.48
CA TYR A 319 -9.65 -12.59 -24.10
C TYR A 319 -9.07 -13.50 -25.17
N VAL A 320 -8.77 -12.95 -26.34
CA VAL A 320 -8.31 -13.72 -27.51
C VAL A 320 -6.90 -14.28 -27.35
N ASP A 321 -6.12 -13.69 -26.44
CA ASP A 321 -4.72 -13.98 -26.16
C ASP A 321 -4.51 -14.82 -24.90
N ILE A 322 -5.58 -15.16 -24.17
CA ILE A 322 -5.54 -15.95 -22.93
C ILE A 322 -6.36 -17.22 -23.14
N LEU A 323 -5.68 -18.25 -23.64
CA LEU A 323 -6.27 -19.51 -24.05
C LEU A 323 -5.66 -20.67 -23.25
N PRO A 324 -6.46 -21.67 -22.83
CA PRO A 324 -5.95 -22.86 -22.17
C PRO A 324 -5.16 -23.73 -23.15
N TYR A 325 -4.14 -24.43 -22.66
CA TYR A 325 -3.46 -25.46 -23.44
C TYR A 325 -4.34 -26.71 -23.57
N ASP A 326 -4.26 -27.38 -24.73
CA ASP A 326 -5.12 -28.53 -25.04
C ASP A 326 -4.89 -29.71 -24.09
N TYR A 327 -3.64 -29.93 -23.62
CA TYR A 327 -3.27 -31.14 -22.88
C TYR A 327 -3.82 -31.19 -21.44
N ASN A 328 -4.18 -30.03 -20.86
CA ASN A 328 -4.68 -29.93 -19.48
C ASN A 328 -5.87 -28.97 -19.35
N ARG A 329 -6.54 -28.61 -20.45
CA ARG A 329 -7.82 -27.91 -20.37
C ARG A 329 -8.83 -28.76 -19.62
N VAL A 330 -9.76 -28.10 -18.94
CA VAL A 330 -10.93 -28.79 -18.39
C VAL A 330 -11.86 -29.11 -19.55
N GLU A 331 -12.25 -30.38 -19.68
CA GLU A 331 -13.20 -30.82 -20.69
C GLU A 331 -14.57 -30.99 -20.02
N LEU A 332 -15.61 -30.48 -20.69
CA LEU A 332 -17.00 -30.75 -20.31
C LEU A 332 -17.54 -31.93 -21.10
N SER A 333 -18.56 -32.58 -20.56
CA SER A 333 -19.26 -33.65 -21.27
C SER A 333 -19.90 -33.13 -22.57
N ASP A 334 -19.77 -33.88 -23.66
CA ASP A 334 -20.35 -33.50 -24.95
C ASP A 334 -21.89 -33.44 -24.88
N ILE A 335 -22.47 -32.39 -25.47
CA ILE A 335 -23.91 -32.23 -25.67
C ILE A 335 -24.23 -32.51 -27.14
N ASN A 336 -25.11 -33.49 -27.38
CA ASN A 336 -25.53 -33.86 -28.73
C ASN A 336 -26.03 -32.65 -29.52
N GLY A 337 -25.43 -32.42 -30.69
CA GLY A 337 -25.79 -31.32 -31.58
C GLY A 337 -25.00 -30.02 -31.36
N ASP A 338 -24.20 -29.91 -30.30
CA ASP A 338 -23.32 -28.76 -30.05
C ASP A 338 -21.84 -29.16 -30.14
N ALA A 339 -21.20 -28.83 -31.26
CA ALA A 339 -19.81 -29.16 -31.55
C ALA A 339 -18.77 -28.46 -30.62
N GLY A 340 -19.17 -27.42 -29.90
CA GLY A 340 -18.32 -26.68 -28.95
C GLY A 340 -18.64 -26.95 -27.48
N SER A 341 -19.54 -27.90 -27.20
CA SER A 341 -20.08 -28.15 -25.85
C SER A 341 -19.06 -28.68 -24.85
N ASN A 342 -17.98 -29.34 -25.30
CA ASN A 342 -16.92 -29.83 -24.41
C ASN A 342 -15.89 -28.77 -23.99
N TYR A 343 -15.99 -27.55 -24.51
CA TYR A 343 -15.00 -26.51 -24.29
C TYR A 343 -15.42 -25.54 -23.19
N ILE A 344 -14.50 -25.31 -22.25
CA ILE A 344 -14.50 -24.18 -21.33
C ILE A 344 -13.08 -23.61 -21.21
N ASN A 345 -12.96 -22.28 -21.05
CA ASN A 345 -11.65 -21.65 -20.84
C ASN A 345 -11.20 -21.82 -19.39
N ALA A 346 -10.69 -23.01 -19.08
CA ALA A 346 -10.15 -23.39 -17.79
C ALA A 346 -9.05 -24.45 -17.94
N SER A 347 -8.12 -24.50 -17.00
CA SER A 347 -6.99 -25.45 -17.00
C SER A 347 -6.79 -26.07 -15.63
N TYR A 348 -6.48 -27.37 -15.57
CA TYR A 348 -6.02 -28.00 -14.34
C TYR A 348 -4.61 -27.51 -13.98
N ILE A 349 -4.43 -27.16 -12.72
CA ILE A 349 -3.17 -26.68 -12.15
C ILE A 349 -2.78 -27.56 -10.98
N ASP A 350 -1.49 -27.90 -10.90
CA ASP A 350 -0.97 -28.72 -9.80
C ASP A 350 -0.72 -27.84 -8.57
N GLY A 351 -0.95 -28.40 -7.39
CA GLY A 351 -0.45 -27.88 -6.11
C GLY A 351 1.05 -28.13 -5.91
N PHE A 352 1.49 -27.97 -4.67
CA PHE A 352 2.87 -28.28 -4.30
C PHE A 352 3.18 -29.76 -4.48
N LYS A 353 2.35 -30.63 -3.86
CA LYS A 353 2.44 -32.10 -3.97
C LYS A 353 1.27 -32.73 -4.74
N GLU A 354 0.11 -32.10 -4.70
CA GLU A 354 -1.13 -32.67 -5.24
C GLU A 354 -1.31 -32.29 -6.73
N PRO A 355 -1.35 -33.27 -7.66
CA PRO A 355 -1.63 -32.99 -9.06
C PRO A 355 -3.08 -32.53 -9.23
N ARG A 356 -3.33 -31.58 -10.14
CA ARG A 356 -4.67 -31.05 -10.42
C ARG A 356 -5.44 -30.54 -9.20
N LYS A 357 -4.75 -30.10 -8.14
CA LYS A 357 -5.36 -29.51 -6.94
C LYS A 357 -6.32 -28.36 -7.25
N TYR A 358 -6.01 -27.58 -8.30
CA TYR A 358 -6.83 -26.43 -8.69
C TYR A 358 -7.32 -26.53 -10.13
N ILE A 359 -8.39 -25.77 -10.41
CA ILE A 359 -8.76 -25.34 -11.75
C ILE A 359 -8.56 -23.83 -11.82
N ALA A 360 -7.68 -23.36 -12.71
CA ALA A 360 -7.58 -21.95 -13.06
C ALA A 360 -8.52 -21.63 -14.22
N ALA A 361 -9.59 -20.88 -13.96
CA ALA A 361 -10.63 -20.55 -14.93
C ALA A 361 -10.68 -19.05 -15.23
N GLN A 362 -11.14 -18.67 -16.43
CA GLN A 362 -11.55 -17.29 -16.68
C GLN A 362 -12.80 -16.95 -15.85
N GLY A 363 -13.00 -15.66 -15.56
CA GLY A 363 -14.28 -15.18 -15.06
C GLY A 363 -15.35 -15.40 -16.12
N PRO A 364 -16.44 -16.14 -15.81
CA PRO A 364 -17.45 -16.48 -16.81
C PRO A 364 -18.00 -15.21 -17.45
N ARG A 365 -18.32 -15.32 -18.74
CA ARG A 365 -19.11 -14.35 -19.47
C ARG A 365 -20.58 -14.70 -19.33
N ASP A 366 -21.47 -13.78 -19.70
CA ASP A 366 -22.91 -14.04 -19.71
C ASP A 366 -23.26 -15.27 -20.57
N GLU A 367 -22.54 -15.48 -21.67
CA GLU A 367 -22.75 -16.64 -22.56
C GLU A 367 -22.13 -17.95 -22.04
N THR A 368 -21.34 -17.91 -20.96
CA THR A 368 -20.61 -19.08 -20.44
C THR A 368 -20.90 -19.37 -18.97
N VAL A 369 -21.90 -18.72 -18.35
CA VAL A 369 -22.28 -19.00 -16.95
C VAL A 369 -22.80 -20.43 -16.78
N ASP A 370 -23.52 -20.94 -17.78
CA ASP A 370 -24.05 -22.30 -17.79
C ASP A 370 -22.92 -23.34 -17.89
N ASP A 371 -21.96 -23.12 -18.80
CA ASP A 371 -20.76 -23.95 -18.93
C ASP A 371 -19.92 -23.94 -17.65
N PHE A 372 -19.84 -22.79 -16.96
CA PHE A 372 -19.12 -22.68 -15.69
C PHE A 372 -19.76 -23.52 -14.59
N TRP A 373 -21.08 -23.45 -14.37
CA TRP A 373 -21.75 -24.29 -13.37
C TRP A 373 -21.74 -25.77 -13.72
N ARG A 374 -21.83 -26.10 -15.01
CA ARG A 374 -21.63 -27.47 -15.50
C ARG A 374 -20.23 -27.98 -15.16
N MET A 375 -19.19 -27.17 -15.32
CA MET A 375 -17.84 -27.49 -14.85
C MET A 375 -17.81 -27.75 -13.34
N ILE A 376 -18.39 -26.87 -12.51
CA ILE A 376 -18.43 -27.06 -11.05
C ILE A 376 -19.06 -28.41 -10.69
N TRP A 377 -20.18 -28.74 -11.33
CA TRP A 377 -20.90 -30.00 -11.12
C TRP A 377 -20.08 -31.23 -11.56
N GLU A 378 -19.59 -31.25 -12.80
CA GLU A 378 -18.88 -32.40 -13.38
C GLU A 378 -17.56 -32.67 -12.63
N GLN A 379 -16.85 -31.61 -12.24
CA GLN A 379 -15.58 -31.73 -11.51
C GLN A 379 -15.76 -31.95 -10.01
N LYS A 380 -17.01 -32.02 -9.52
CA LYS A 380 -17.33 -32.17 -8.09
C LYS A 380 -16.66 -31.10 -7.23
N ALA A 381 -16.46 -29.91 -7.77
CA ALA A 381 -15.84 -28.80 -7.06
C ALA A 381 -16.79 -28.28 -5.98
N THR A 382 -16.28 -28.10 -4.77
CA THR A 382 -17.05 -27.61 -3.62
C THR A 382 -16.57 -26.25 -3.13
N VAL A 383 -15.45 -25.76 -3.66
CA VAL A 383 -14.86 -24.47 -3.28
C VAL A 383 -14.57 -23.65 -4.54
N ILE A 384 -15.10 -22.43 -4.57
CA ILE A 384 -14.85 -21.44 -5.62
C ILE A 384 -14.18 -20.22 -4.99
N VAL A 385 -12.99 -19.87 -5.47
CA VAL A 385 -12.19 -18.73 -5.04
C VAL A 385 -12.19 -17.68 -6.15
N MET A 386 -13.00 -16.63 -5.97
CA MET A 386 -13.11 -15.50 -6.89
C MET A 386 -12.22 -14.35 -6.40
N VAL A 387 -11.12 -14.07 -7.09
CA VAL A 387 -10.17 -12.99 -6.72
C VAL A 387 -10.34 -11.73 -7.59
N THR A 388 -11.59 -11.33 -7.80
CA THR A 388 -11.97 -10.15 -8.59
C THR A 388 -13.32 -9.61 -8.16
N ARG A 389 -13.59 -8.33 -8.45
CA ARG A 389 -14.97 -7.83 -8.52
C ARG A 389 -15.57 -8.12 -9.90
N CYS A 390 -16.89 -8.12 -10.02
CA CYS A 390 -17.57 -8.24 -11.32
C CYS A 390 -17.28 -7.05 -12.23
N GLU A 391 -17.11 -5.87 -11.63
CA GLU A 391 -16.84 -4.61 -12.32
C GLU A 391 -15.71 -3.86 -11.61
N GLU A 392 -14.76 -3.34 -12.38
CA GLU A 392 -13.64 -2.52 -11.91
C GLU A 392 -13.35 -1.45 -12.97
N GLY A 393 -13.23 -0.18 -12.57
CA GLY A 393 -12.99 0.93 -13.51
C GLY A 393 -14.06 1.02 -14.62
N ASN A 394 -15.32 0.78 -14.27
CA ASN A 394 -16.47 0.70 -15.20
C ASN A 394 -16.32 -0.36 -16.31
N LYS A 395 -15.45 -1.36 -16.11
CA LYS A 395 -15.25 -2.47 -17.05
C LYS A 395 -15.73 -3.78 -16.43
N ASN A 396 -16.54 -4.52 -17.19
CA ASN A 396 -16.95 -5.87 -16.83
C ASN A 396 -15.73 -6.82 -16.81
N LYS A 397 -15.42 -7.36 -15.63
CA LYS A 397 -14.35 -8.35 -15.40
C LYS A 397 -14.92 -9.77 -15.28
N CYS A 398 -16.15 -9.91 -14.78
CA CYS A 398 -16.80 -11.20 -14.57
C CYS A 398 -18.32 -11.02 -14.55
N ALA A 399 -19.06 -11.94 -15.19
CA ALA A 399 -20.51 -11.98 -15.07
C ALA A 399 -20.93 -12.36 -13.64
N LEU A 400 -22.13 -11.94 -13.24
CA LEU A 400 -22.73 -12.35 -11.96
C LEU A 400 -23.36 -13.74 -12.12
N TYR A 401 -22.61 -14.77 -11.75
CA TYR A 401 -23.00 -16.18 -11.95
C TYR A 401 -23.67 -16.82 -10.73
N TRP A 402 -24.12 -16.03 -9.75
CA TRP A 402 -24.84 -16.54 -8.57
C TRP A 402 -26.12 -15.74 -8.34
N PRO A 403 -27.16 -16.32 -7.70
CA PRO A 403 -28.36 -15.59 -7.32
C PRO A 403 -28.08 -14.60 -6.17
N SER A 404 -28.84 -13.52 -6.10
CA SER A 404 -28.86 -12.68 -4.89
C SER A 404 -29.64 -13.38 -3.77
N MET A 405 -29.46 -12.93 -2.52
CA MET A 405 -30.29 -13.42 -1.39
C MET A 405 -31.79 -13.15 -1.61
N GLU A 406 -32.13 -12.10 -2.36
CA GLU A 406 -33.54 -11.76 -2.70
C GLU A 406 -34.12 -12.72 -3.74
N GLU A 407 -33.30 -13.15 -4.71
CA GLU A 407 -33.69 -14.16 -5.70
C GLU A 407 -33.80 -15.58 -5.08
N GLY A 408 -32.94 -15.89 -4.10
CA GLY A 408 -32.88 -17.18 -3.39
C GLY A 408 -32.29 -18.32 -4.24
N SER A 409 -32.75 -18.50 -5.48
CA SER A 409 -32.21 -19.49 -6.40
C SER A 409 -32.26 -19.04 -7.86
N ARG A 410 -31.30 -19.51 -8.66
CA ARG A 410 -31.25 -19.28 -10.11
C ARG A 410 -30.82 -20.55 -10.84
N VAL A 411 -31.31 -20.72 -12.06
CA VAL A 411 -31.03 -21.87 -12.93
C VAL A 411 -30.01 -21.46 -13.98
N PHE A 412 -28.94 -22.24 -14.10
CA PHE A 412 -27.89 -22.07 -15.11
C PHE A 412 -27.76 -23.39 -15.89
N GLY A 413 -28.29 -23.42 -17.11
CA GLY A 413 -28.47 -24.66 -17.87
C GLY A 413 -29.29 -25.71 -17.08
N ASP A 414 -28.67 -26.85 -16.77
CA ASP A 414 -29.27 -27.92 -15.97
C ASP A 414 -28.99 -27.80 -14.46
N VAL A 415 -28.15 -26.86 -14.03
CA VAL A 415 -27.72 -26.70 -12.63
C VAL A 415 -28.57 -25.63 -11.96
N ILE A 416 -29.29 -26.01 -10.91
CA ILE A 416 -29.96 -25.09 -10.00
C ILE A 416 -28.94 -24.68 -8.94
N VAL A 417 -28.80 -23.38 -8.71
CA VAL A 417 -27.92 -22.80 -7.68
C VAL A 417 -28.81 -22.03 -6.71
N GLU A 418 -28.80 -22.43 -5.46
CA GLU A 418 -29.53 -21.80 -4.36
C GLU A 418 -28.52 -21.14 -3.41
N ILE A 419 -28.79 -19.93 -2.96
CA ILE A 419 -27.96 -19.22 -1.97
C ILE A 419 -28.61 -19.35 -0.58
N ASN A 420 -27.86 -19.93 0.35
CA ASN A 420 -28.33 -20.18 1.72
C ASN A 420 -27.81 -19.10 2.70
N GLU A 421 -26.59 -18.61 2.46
CA GLU A 421 -25.93 -17.64 3.32
C GLU A 421 -25.12 -16.66 2.47
N HIS A 422 -25.14 -15.39 2.87
CA HIS A 422 -24.31 -14.33 2.31
C HIS A 422 -23.64 -13.55 3.43
N LYS A 423 -22.41 -13.95 3.78
CA LYS A 423 -21.62 -13.34 4.85
C LYS A 423 -20.59 -12.38 4.27
N ARG A 424 -20.83 -11.09 4.46
CA ARG A 424 -19.89 -10.03 4.06
C ARG A 424 -18.86 -9.82 5.18
N CYS A 425 -17.58 -9.92 4.84
CA CYS A 425 -16.45 -9.51 5.67
C CYS A 425 -15.76 -8.29 5.02
N PRO A 426 -14.77 -7.66 5.67
CA PRO A 426 -14.13 -6.47 5.10
C PRO A 426 -13.43 -6.68 3.77
N ASP A 427 -12.70 -7.79 3.64
CA ASP A 427 -11.82 -8.04 2.50
C ASP A 427 -12.36 -9.08 1.52
N TYR A 428 -13.42 -9.77 1.92
CA TYR A 428 -14.02 -10.82 1.12
C TYR A 428 -15.48 -11.06 1.51
N ILE A 429 -16.22 -11.76 0.65
CA ILE A 429 -17.60 -12.18 0.85
C ILE A 429 -17.63 -13.70 0.76
N ILE A 430 -18.24 -14.37 1.75
CA ILE A 430 -18.45 -15.81 1.73
C ILE A 430 -19.93 -16.07 1.44
N GLN A 431 -20.19 -16.91 0.45
CA GLN A 431 -21.53 -17.39 0.11
C GLN A 431 -21.58 -18.92 0.28
N LYS A 432 -22.63 -19.41 0.94
CA LYS A 432 -22.92 -20.83 1.03
C LYS A 432 -24.02 -21.16 0.05
N LEU A 433 -23.69 -21.97 -0.94
CA LEU A 433 -24.57 -22.33 -2.05
C LEU A 433 -24.94 -23.80 -1.97
N THR A 434 -26.14 -24.15 -2.42
CA THR A 434 -26.54 -25.53 -2.70
C THR A 434 -26.74 -25.65 -4.20
N ILE A 435 -26.08 -26.64 -4.83
CA ILE A 435 -26.26 -26.92 -6.25
C ILE A 435 -26.92 -28.27 -6.48
N ALA A 436 -27.82 -28.34 -7.45
CA ALA A 436 -28.47 -29.59 -7.87
C ALA A 436 -28.60 -29.65 -9.40
N ASN A 437 -28.38 -30.82 -9.98
CA ASN A 437 -28.55 -31.02 -11.42
C ASN A 437 -29.95 -31.58 -11.71
N ARG A 438 -30.73 -30.91 -12.56
CA ARG A 438 -32.11 -31.27 -12.90
C ARG A 438 -32.24 -32.61 -13.60
N LYS A 439 -31.20 -33.05 -14.32
CA LYS A 439 -31.18 -34.31 -15.05
C LYS A 439 -30.80 -35.50 -14.16
N GLU A 440 -30.16 -35.24 -13.03
CA GLU A 440 -29.70 -36.27 -12.10
C GLU A 440 -30.60 -36.30 -10.85
N LYS A 441 -31.02 -37.47 -10.39
CA LYS A 441 -31.72 -37.62 -9.09
C LYS A 441 -30.78 -37.47 -7.88
N ALA A 442 -29.61 -36.85 -8.07
CA ALA A 442 -28.59 -36.71 -7.06
C ALA A 442 -29.02 -35.72 -5.97
N THR A 443 -28.62 -35.98 -4.73
CA THR A 443 -28.76 -35.02 -3.63
C THR A 443 -27.98 -33.75 -3.94
N GLY A 444 -28.52 -32.60 -3.51
CA GLY A 444 -27.84 -31.31 -3.66
C GLY A 444 -26.43 -31.34 -3.03
N ARG A 445 -25.49 -30.60 -3.63
CA ARG A 445 -24.11 -30.48 -3.17
C ARG A 445 -23.89 -29.09 -2.58
N ALA A 446 -23.29 -29.02 -1.41
CA ALA A 446 -22.88 -27.74 -0.83
C ALA A 446 -21.63 -27.22 -1.54
N VAL A 447 -21.66 -25.94 -1.95
CA VAL A 447 -20.53 -25.21 -2.53
C VAL A 447 -20.28 -23.97 -1.68
N THR A 448 -19.03 -23.75 -1.28
CA THR A 448 -18.59 -22.50 -0.66
C THR A 448 -17.95 -21.63 -1.73
N HIS A 449 -18.53 -20.46 -1.96
CA HIS A 449 -17.96 -19.43 -2.81
C HIS A 449 -17.36 -18.34 -1.92
N ILE A 450 -16.12 -17.94 -2.21
CA ILE A 450 -15.47 -16.82 -1.53
C ILE A 450 -14.99 -15.82 -2.58
N GLN A 451 -15.47 -14.59 -2.47
CA GLN A 451 -15.07 -13.47 -3.32
C GLN A 451 -14.13 -12.54 -2.56
N PHE A 452 -12.87 -12.45 -2.96
CA PHE A 452 -11.93 -11.47 -2.44
C PHE A 452 -12.14 -10.10 -3.12
N THR A 453 -12.48 -9.09 -2.32
CA THR A 453 -12.89 -7.76 -2.79
C THR A 453 -11.84 -6.68 -2.59
N SER A 454 -10.77 -6.96 -1.85
CA SER A 454 -9.69 -5.99 -1.54
C SER A 454 -8.49 -6.03 -2.49
N TRP A 455 -8.64 -6.61 -3.68
CA TRP A 455 -7.63 -6.49 -4.74
C TRP A 455 -7.94 -5.27 -5.63
N PRO A 456 -7.05 -4.28 -5.74
CA PRO A 456 -7.27 -3.10 -6.59
C PRO A 456 -7.26 -3.44 -8.10
N ASP A 457 -7.93 -2.62 -8.92
CA ASP A 457 -7.93 -2.77 -10.40
C ASP A 457 -6.50 -2.65 -10.96
N HIS A 458 -5.74 -1.67 -10.45
CA HIS A 458 -4.34 -1.46 -10.75
C HIS A 458 -3.44 -1.87 -9.57
N GLY A 459 -2.43 -2.69 -9.84
CA GLY A 459 -1.44 -3.11 -8.85
C GLY A 459 -1.81 -4.35 -8.04
N VAL A 460 -1.42 -4.34 -6.76
CA VAL A 460 -1.54 -5.44 -5.80
C VAL A 460 -2.06 -4.93 -4.46
N PRO A 461 -2.66 -5.78 -3.61
CA PRO A 461 -2.98 -5.40 -2.24
C PRO A 461 -1.75 -4.85 -1.49
N GLU A 462 -1.92 -3.75 -0.76
CA GLU A 462 -0.82 -3.10 0.00
C GLU A 462 -0.32 -3.94 1.19
N ASP A 463 -1.16 -4.86 1.66
CA ASP A 463 -0.87 -5.74 2.78
C ASP A 463 -0.93 -7.20 2.34
N PRO A 464 0.21 -7.90 2.26
CA PRO A 464 0.27 -9.33 1.91
C PRO A 464 -0.55 -10.21 2.86
N HIS A 465 -0.74 -9.79 4.11
CA HIS A 465 -1.52 -10.54 5.10
C HIS A 465 -2.96 -10.82 4.64
N LEU A 466 -3.54 -9.96 3.79
CA LEU A 466 -4.91 -10.17 3.28
C LEU A 466 -5.03 -11.46 2.45
N LEU A 467 -3.98 -11.81 1.70
CA LEU A 467 -3.95 -13.06 0.93
C LEU A 467 -3.65 -14.28 1.81
N LEU A 468 -2.86 -14.11 2.88
CA LEU A 468 -2.67 -15.14 3.90
C LEU A 468 -4.00 -15.45 4.61
N LYS A 469 -4.77 -14.41 4.97
CA LYS A 469 -6.11 -14.55 5.55
C LYS A 469 -7.06 -15.24 4.57
N LEU A 470 -7.06 -14.86 3.30
CA LEU A 470 -7.86 -15.53 2.26
C LEU A 470 -7.51 -17.02 2.16
N ARG A 471 -6.23 -17.37 2.04
CA ARG A 471 -5.75 -18.77 2.00
C ARG A 471 -6.27 -19.55 3.21
N ARG A 472 -6.12 -19.01 4.41
CA ARG A 472 -6.52 -19.67 5.65
C ARG A 472 -8.02 -19.98 5.68
N ARG A 473 -8.86 -19.06 5.20
CA ARG A 473 -10.31 -19.31 5.09
C ARG A 473 -10.63 -20.36 4.04
N VAL A 474 -9.97 -20.33 2.87
CA VAL A 474 -10.15 -21.36 1.83
C VAL A 474 -9.77 -22.75 2.35
N ASN A 475 -8.63 -22.86 3.04
CA ASN A 475 -8.13 -24.14 3.56
C ASN A 475 -8.98 -24.69 4.72
N ALA A 476 -9.76 -23.83 5.40
CA ALA A 476 -10.71 -24.25 6.43
C ALA A 476 -12.06 -24.74 5.87
N PHE A 477 -12.33 -24.57 4.57
CA PHE A 477 -13.58 -25.03 3.98
C PHE A 477 -13.59 -26.55 3.75
N SER A 478 -14.75 -27.16 3.93
CA SER A 478 -14.92 -28.59 3.65
C SER A 478 -14.83 -28.85 2.15
N ASN A 479 -13.87 -29.69 1.74
CA ASN A 479 -13.78 -30.22 0.39
C ASN A 479 -14.25 -31.68 0.34
N PHE A 480 -15.55 -31.90 0.57
CA PHE A 480 -16.14 -33.23 0.81
C PHE A 480 -15.84 -34.27 -0.28
N PHE A 481 -15.80 -33.85 -1.55
CA PHE A 481 -15.56 -34.76 -2.68
C PHE A 481 -14.09 -34.85 -3.10
N SER A 482 -13.17 -34.16 -2.39
CA SER A 482 -11.78 -33.98 -2.82
C SER A 482 -11.68 -33.48 -4.27
N GLY A 483 -12.64 -32.66 -4.70
CA GLY A 483 -12.63 -32.04 -6.03
C GLY A 483 -11.61 -30.90 -6.10
N PRO A 484 -11.22 -30.46 -7.31
CA PRO A 484 -10.30 -29.34 -7.45
C PRO A 484 -10.92 -28.04 -6.94
N VAL A 485 -10.10 -27.19 -6.33
CA VAL A 485 -10.49 -25.84 -5.94
C VAL A 485 -10.51 -24.96 -7.20
N VAL A 486 -11.67 -24.39 -7.52
CA VAL A 486 -11.82 -23.53 -8.71
C VAL A 486 -11.41 -22.12 -8.34
N VAL A 487 -10.32 -21.63 -8.93
CA VAL A 487 -9.81 -20.27 -8.71
C VAL A 487 -9.96 -19.47 -9.99
N HIS A 488 -10.60 -18.30 -9.91
CA HIS A 488 -10.77 -17.44 -11.08
C HIS A 488 -10.65 -15.94 -10.74
N CYS A 489 -10.33 -15.16 -11.76
CA CYS A 489 -10.39 -13.69 -11.73
C CYS A 489 -11.16 -13.21 -12.97
N SER A 490 -10.62 -12.26 -13.73
CA SER A 490 -11.14 -11.94 -15.07
C SER A 490 -10.62 -12.93 -16.12
N ALA A 491 -9.31 -12.99 -16.32
CA ALA A 491 -8.69 -13.87 -17.32
C ALA A 491 -8.30 -15.26 -16.79
N GLY A 492 -8.25 -15.42 -15.48
CA GLY A 492 -7.81 -16.67 -14.83
C GLY A 492 -6.30 -16.91 -14.87
N VAL A 493 -5.48 -15.85 -14.92
CA VAL A 493 -4.00 -15.98 -15.02
C VAL A 493 -3.22 -15.10 -14.06
N GLY A 494 -3.57 -13.81 -13.94
CA GLY A 494 -2.86 -12.85 -13.06
C GLY A 494 -3.09 -13.14 -11.58
N ARG A 495 -4.13 -12.52 -11.00
CA ARG A 495 -4.51 -12.70 -9.58
C ARG A 495 -4.72 -14.17 -9.19
N THR A 496 -5.33 -14.95 -10.09
CA THR A 496 -5.49 -16.41 -9.95
C THR A 496 -4.16 -17.13 -9.78
N GLY A 497 -3.19 -16.88 -10.66
CA GLY A 497 -1.86 -17.49 -10.56
C GLY A 497 -1.08 -17.02 -9.34
N THR A 498 -1.28 -15.76 -8.91
CA THR A 498 -0.69 -15.24 -7.68
C THR A 498 -1.23 -15.94 -6.44
N TYR A 499 -2.56 -16.11 -6.33
CA TYR A 499 -3.18 -16.85 -5.22
C TYR A 499 -2.67 -18.30 -5.15
N ILE A 500 -2.70 -19.01 -6.29
CA ILE A 500 -2.20 -20.39 -6.37
C ILE A 500 -0.70 -20.47 -6.02
N GLY A 501 0.09 -19.51 -6.51
CA GLY A 501 1.51 -19.39 -6.19
C GLY A 501 1.77 -19.22 -4.70
N ILE A 502 0.98 -18.39 -4.02
CA ILE A 502 1.08 -18.20 -2.57
C ILE A 502 0.70 -19.49 -1.83
N ASP A 503 -0.45 -20.09 -2.15
CA ASP A 503 -0.93 -21.30 -1.45
C ASP A 503 0.07 -22.45 -1.56
N ALA A 504 0.54 -22.76 -2.78
CA ALA A 504 1.47 -23.85 -3.00
C ALA A 504 2.88 -23.58 -2.43
N MET A 505 3.37 -22.35 -2.49
CA MET A 505 4.68 -22.03 -1.91
C MET A 505 4.65 -21.99 -0.40
N LEU A 506 3.51 -21.67 0.22
CA LEU A 506 3.35 -21.83 1.67
C LEU A 506 3.32 -23.29 2.09
N GLU A 507 2.63 -24.17 1.35
CA GLU A 507 2.72 -25.63 1.56
C GLU A 507 4.16 -26.13 1.42
N GLY A 508 4.92 -25.60 0.46
CA GLY A 508 6.33 -25.92 0.28
C GLY A 508 7.20 -25.46 1.45
N LEU A 509 6.95 -24.24 1.94
CA LEU A 509 7.66 -23.70 3.09
C LEU A 509 7.37 -24.52 4.36
N GLU A 510 6.10 -24.90 4.59
CA GLU A 510 5.65 -25.73 5.71
C GLU A 510 6.24 -27.15 5.64
N ALA A 511 6.38 -27.71 4.44
CA ALA A 511 6.83 -29.09 4.25
C ALA A 511 8.35 -29.26 4.15
N GLU A 512 9.06 -28.29 3.57
CA GLU A 512 10.48 -28.44 3.20
C GLU A 512 11.37 -27.32 3.74
N SER A 513 10.81 -26.32 4.44
CA SER A 513 11.54 -25.14 4.94
C SER A 513 12.32 -24.40 3.84
N LYS A 514 11.83 -24.46 2.60
CA LYS A 514 12.37 -23.77 1.42
C LYS A 514 11.28 -23.54 0.38
N VAL A 515 11.49 -22.58 -0.50
CA VAL A 515 10.54 -22.19 -1.55
C VAL A 515 11.23 -21.98 -2.89
N ASP A 516 10.60 -22.46 -3.96
CA ASP A 516 11.04 -22.23 -5.34
C ASP A 516 9.95 -21.50 -6.12
N VAL A 517 9.79 -20.20 -5.83
CA VAL A 517 8.79 -19.36 -6.49
C VAL A 517 9.04 -19.31 -8.00
N TYR A 518 10.31 -19.22 -8.41
CA TYR A 518 10.69 -19.15 -9.82
C TYR A 518 10.28 -20.42 -10.57
N GLY A 519 10.75 -21.59 -10.12
CA GLY A 519 10.44 -22.87 -10.74
C GLY A 519 8.96 -23.22 -10.68
N TYR A 520 8.27 -22.85 -9.60
CA TYR A 520 6.82 -23.05 -9.52
C TYR A 520 6.05 -22.15 -10.48
N VAL A 521 6.41 -20.87 -10.65
CA VAL A 521 5.77 -20.00 -11.67
C VAL A 521 6.07 -20.48 -13.09
N VAL A 522 7.28 -21.01 -13.35
CA VAL A 522 7.58 -21.71 -14.61
C VAL A 522 6.64 -22.91 -14.81
N LYS A 523 6.43 -23.74 -13.78
CA LYS A 523 5.47 -24.86 -13.80
C LYS A 523 4.05 -24.37 -14.10
N LEU A 524 3.60 -23.30 -13.43
CA LEU A 524 2.29 -22.69 -13.69
C LEU A 524 2.16 -22.25 -15.16
N ARG A 525 3.17 -21.58 -15.72
CA ARG A 525 3.13 -21.10 -17.11
C ARG A 525 3.21 -22.21 -18.17
N ARG A 526 3.72 -23.38 -17.79
CA ARG A 526 3.64 -24.61 -18.60
C ARG A 526 2.21 -25.18 -18.61
N GLN A 527 1.46 -25.05 -17.51
CA GLN A 527 0.06 -25.51 -17.41
C GLN A 527 -0.98 -24.50 -17.93
N ARG A 528 -0.75 -23.20 -17.82
CA ARG A 528 -1.65 -22.17 -18.35
C ARG A 528 -0.85 -20.92 -18.69
N CYS A 529 -1.12 -20.30 -19.84
CA CYS A 529 -0.33 -19.15 -20.27
C CYS A 529 -0.37 -17.99 -19.26
N LEU A 530 0.69 -17.18 -19.20
CA LEU A 530 0.74 -15.91 -18.46
C LEU A 530 0.41 -15.97 -16.95
N MET A 531 0.39 -17.16 -16.33
CA MET A 531 0.19 -17.30 -14.88
C MET A 531 1.19 -16.41 -14.13
N VAL A 532 0.68 -15.62 -13.19
CA VAL A 532 1.38 -14.47 -12.59
C VAL A 532 1.78 -13.47 -13.68
N GLN A 533 0.93 -12.47 -13.90
CA GLN A 533 0.91 -11.70 -15.15
C GLN A 533 1.85 -10.49 -15.14
N VAL A 534 2.07 -9.89 -13.97
CA VAL A 534 2.92 -8.70 -13.81
C VAL A 534 3.96 -8.90 -12.72
N GLU A 535 5.04 -8.13 -12.77
CA GLU A 535 6.14 -8.19 -11.81
C GLU A 535 5.67 -7.95 -10.37
N ALA A 536 4.83 -6.95 -10.13
CA ALA A 536 4.31 -6.66 -8.79
C ALA A 536 3.59 -7.86 -8.16
N GLN A 537 2.89 -8.67 -8.97
CA GLN A 537 2.26 -9.92 -8.52
C GLN A 537 3.29 -11.00 -8.17
N TYR A 538 4.40 -11.08 -8.91
CA TYR A 538 5.50 -12.00 -8.61
C TYR A 538 6.19 -11.61 -7.29
N ILE A 539 6.47 -10.31 -7.11
CA ILE A 539 7.02 -9.77 -5.86
C ILE A 539 6.05 -10.01 -4.70
N LEU A 540 4.73 -9.88 -4.91
CA LEU A 540 3.72 -10.12 -3.88
C LEU A 540 3.76 -11.56 -3.33
N ILE A 541 4.06 -12.57 -4.18
CA ILE A 541 4.23 -13.95 -3.71
C ILE A 541 5.37 -14.01 -2.70
N HIS A 542 6.52 -13.41 -3.03
CA HIS A 542 7.66 -13.36 -2.11
C HIS A 542 7.34 -12.57 -0.83
N GLN A 543 6.61 -11.45 -0.93
CA GLN A 543 6.19 -10.67 0.23
C GLN A 543 5.28 -11.48 1.16
N ALA A 544 4.32 -12.23 0.62
CA ALA A 544 3.43 -13.08 1.41
C ALA A 544 4.21 -14.21 2.12
N LEU A 545 5.18 -14.81 1.43
CA LEU A 545 6.04 -15.85 2.03
C LEU A 545 6.93 -15.29 3.14
N VAL A 546 7.52 -14.10 2.94
CA VAL A 546 8.32 -13.42 3.97
C VAL A 546 7.45 -13.05 5.18
N GLU A 547 6.28 -12.47 4.94
CA GLU A 547 5.31 -12.09 5.97
C GLU A 547 4.92 -13.31 6.81
N TYR A 548 4.55 -14.42 6.17
CA TYR A 548 4.24 -15.67 6.87
C TYR A 548 5.43 -16.25 7.62
N ASN A 549 6.63 -16.27 7.01
CA ASN A 549 7.84 -16.79 7.64
C ASN A 549 8.26 -16.00 8.87
N GLN A 550 8.07 -14.67 8.87
CA GLN A 550 8.43 -13.81 10.00
C GLN A 550 7.39 -13.85 11.13
N PHE A 551 6.10 -13.86 10.78
CA PHE A 551 5.03 -13.60 11.73
C PHE A 551 4.14 -14.81 12.01
N GLY A 552 4.09 -15.78 11.11
CA GLY A 552 3.28 -17.00 11.26
C GLY A 552 1.78 -16.71 11.29
N GLU A 553 1.02 -17.65 11.86
CA GLU A 553 -0.41 -17.49 12.14
C GLU A 553 -0.62 -16.97 13.57
N THR A 554 -1.23 -15.78 13.68
CA THR A 554 -1.50 -15.09 14.95
C THR A 554 -2.99 -14.86 15.21
N GLU A 555 -3.86 -15.28 14.28
CA GLU A 555 -5.31 -15.21 14.48
C GLU A 555 -5.79 -16.37 15.34
N VAL A 556 -6.68 -16.08 16.28
CA VAL A 556 -7.22 -17.02 17.26
C VAL A 556 -8.74 -17.03 17.16
N SER A 557 -9.35 -18.22 17.19
CA SER A 557 -10.80 -18.38 17.27
C SER A 557 -11.31 -17.99 18.66
N LEU A 558 -12.49 -17.37 18.74
CA LEU A 558 -13.06 -16.99 20.05
C LEU A 558 -13.31 -18.22 20.95
N SER A 559 -13.60 -19.39 20.36
CA SER A 559 -13.75 -20.65 21.08
C SER A 559 -12.47 -21.12 21.77
N GLU A 560 -11.30 -20.77 21.24
CA GLU A 560 -9.99 -21.22 21.73
C GLU A 560 -9.24 -20.11 22.48
N LEU A 561 -9.79 -18.90 22.56
CA LEU A 561 -9.10 -17.74 23.10
C LEU A 561 -8.60 -17.92 24.54
N HIS A 562 -9.45 -18.42 25.44
CA HIS A 562 -9.08 -18.65 26.83
C HIS A 562 -7.95 -19.67 27.02
N PRO A 563 -8.03 -20.90 26.48
CA PRO A 563 -6.93 -21.85 26.58
C PRO A 563 -5.67 -21.38 25.85
N TYR A 564 -5.82 -20.72 24.69
CA TYR A 564 -4.72 -20.11 23.96
C TYR A 564 -3.99 -19.08 24.83
N LEU A 565 -4.71 -18.10 25.39
CA LEU A 565 -4.13 -17.03 26.19
C LEU A 565 -3.48 -17.56 27.48
N SER A 566 -4.09 -18.56 28.12
CA SER A 566 -3.50 -19.23 29.28
C SER A 566 -2.14 -19.84 28.95
N ASN A 567 -2.00 -20.48 27.78
CA ASN A 567 -0.73 -21.03 27.32
C ASN A 567 0.26 -19.94 26.89
N MET A 568 -0.21 -18.90 26.21
CA MET A 568 0.63 -17.78 25.76
C MET A 568 1.27 -17.00 26.90
N LYS A 569 0.63 -16.98 28.09
CA LYS A 569 1.16 -16.33 29.30
C LYS A 569 2.11 -17.21 30.12
N LYS A 570 2.20 -18.51 29.84
CA LYS A 570 3.11 -19.40 30.59
C LYS A 570 4.56 -19.04 30.29
N LYS A 571 5.36 -19.01 31.35
CA LYS A 571 6.83 -18.87 31.27
C LYS A 571 7.43 -20.22 31.61
N ASP A 572 7.88 -20.93 30.59
CA ASP A 572 8.54 -22.23 30.76
C ASP A 572 9.71 -22.35 29.75
N PRO A 573 10.97 -22.26 30.22
CA PRO A 573 11.39 -22.06 31.60
C PRO A 573 11.08 -20.65 32.13
N PRO A 574 11.00 -20.42 33.47
CA PRO A 574 10.66 -19.11 34.05
C PRO A 574 11.61 -17.95 33.68
N SER A 575 12.82 -18.28 33.20
CA SER A 575 13.84 -17.34 32.76
C SER A 575 13.62 -16.78 31.36
N GLU A 576 12.77 -17.41 30.55
CA GLU A 576 12.49 -17.01 29.17
C GLU A 576 11.24 -16.14 29.07
N PRO A 577 11.18 -15.22 28.08
CA PRO A 577 9.95 -14.51 27.79
C PRO A 577 8.85 -15.52 27.46
N SER A 578 7.65 -15.27 27.99
CA SER A 578 6.44 -16.00 27.61
C SER A 578 6.22 -15.91 26.09
N PRO A 579 5.51 -16.87 25.48
CA PRO A 579 5.15 -16.79 24.07
C PRO A 579 4.45 -15.48 23.69
N LEU A 580 3.66 -14.88 24.59
CA LEU A 580 3.04 -13.57 24.38
C LEU A 580 4.07 -12.41 24.36
N GLU A 581 5.07 -12.44 25.25
CA GLU A 581 6.18 -11.47 25.23
C GLU A 581 7.01 -11.64 23.94
N ALA A 582 7.26 -12.87 23.51
CA ALA A 582 7.95 -13.17 22.26
C ALA A 582 7.16 -12.70 21.03
N GLU A 583 5.84 -12.87 21.01
CA GLU A 583 4.96 -12.32 19.98
C GLU A 583 5.05 -10.78 19.92
N PHE A 584 4.97 -10.10 21.06
CA PHE A 584 5.13 -8.66 21.12
C PHE A 584 6.51 -8.19 20.62
N GLN A 585 7.58 -8.91 20.96
CA GLN A 585 8.94 -8.61 20.49
C GLN A 585 9.10 -8.77 18.97
N ARG A 586 8.31 -9.65 18.33
CA ARG A 586 8.29 -9.79 16.86
C ARG A 586 7.59 -8.64 16.15
N LEU A 587 6.76 -7.83 16.84
CA LEU A 587 6.08 -6.70 16.20
C LEU A 587 7.10 -5.67 15.69
N PRO A 588 7.09 -5.33 14.39
CA PRO A 588 7.95 -4.29 13.85
C PRO A 588 7.61 -2.92 14.45
N SER A 589 8.64 -2.13 14.74
CA SER A 589 8.48 -0.77 15.29
C SER A 589 8.17 0.30 14.23
N TYR A 590 8.46 0.01 12.95
CA TYR A 590 8.32 0.93 11.81
C TYR A 590 8.97 2.31 12.03
N ARG A 591 10.00 2.41 12.87
CA ARG A 591 10.74 3.67 13.06
C ARG A 591 11.35 4.12 11.74
N SER A 592 11.08 5.35 11.33
CA SER A 592 11.53 5.92 10.06
C SER A 592 11.13 5.09 8.82
N TRP A 593 10.03 4.33 8.93
CA TRP A 593 9.51 3.48 7.85
C TRP A 593 9.12 4.26 6.58
N ARG A 594 8.53 5.44 6.77
CA ARG A 594 8.12 6.36 5.71
C ARG A 594 8.54 7.77 6.06
N ILE A 595 8.54 8.64 5.06
CA ILE A 595 8.82 10.07 5.21
C ILE A 595 7.82 10.75 6.16
N GLN A 596 8.33 11.69 6.95
CA GLN A 596 7.60 12.52 7.91
C GLN A 596 8.05 13.99 7.73
N HIS A 597 8.35 14.39 6.51
CA HIS A 597 8.97 15.68 6.19
C HIS A 597 8.06 16.84 6.62
N ILE A 598 6.77 16.78 6.31
CA ILE A 598 5.84 17.91 6.52
C ILE A 598 5.71 18.26 8.01
N GLY A 599 5.57 17.26 8.87
CA GLY A 599 5.47 17.49 10.31
C GLY A 599 6.78 17.92 10.97
N ASN A 600 7.93 17.71 10.32
CA ASN A 600 9.25 18.12 10.78
C ASN A 600 9.71 19.50 10.25
N GLN A 601 8.93 20.14 9.37
CA GLN A 601 9.19 21.52 8.92
C GLN A 601 9.17 22.48 10.11
N GLU A 602 10.02 23.50 10.08
CA GLU A 602 10.28 24.39 11.23
C GLU A 602 9.00 25.13 11.68
N GLU A 603 8.15 25.53 10.75
CA GLU A 603 6.83 26.13 11.01
C GLU A 603 5.79 25.20 11.64
N ASN A 604 6.00 23.88 11.52
CA ASN A 604 5.05 22.86 12.00
C ASN A 604 5.51 22.18 13.28
N LYS A 605 6.78 22.33 13.68
CA LYS A 605 7.32 21.74 14.91
C LYS A 605 6.56 22.18 16.16
N SER A 606 6.19 23.45 16.24
CA SER A 606 5.39 23.99 17.35
C SER A 606 3.98 23.40 17.40
N LYS A 607 3.47 22.81 16.30
CA LYS A 607 2.15 22.19 16.24
C LYS A 607 2.16 20.73 16.70
N ASN A 608 3.32 20.19 17.09
CA ASN A 608 3.47 18.81 17.57
C ASN A 608 3.62 18.80 19.09
N ARG A 609 2.72 18.12 19.80
CA ARG A 609 2.83 17.96 21.26
C ARG A 609 4.01 17.06 21.65
N ASN A 610 4.36 16.10 20.81
CA ASN A 610 5.51 15.22 20.98
C ASN A 610 6.34 15.17 19.68
N SER A 611 7.61 15.52 19.77
CA SER A 611 8.53 15.59 18.61
C SER A 611 8.85 14.23 18.00
N ASN A 612 8.65 13.13 18.73
CA ASN A 612 8.86 11.76 18.24
C ASN A 612 7.60 11.13 17.65
N ILE A 613 6.43 11.77 17.82
CA ILE A 613 5.13 11.24 17.39
C ILE A 613 4.56 12.19 16.34
N ILE A 614 5.05 12.01 15.11
CA ILE A 614 4.67 12.80 13.94
C ILE A 614 3.98 11.87 12.93
N PRO A 615 2.87 12.27 12.29
CA PRO A 615 2.24 11.45 11.25
C PRO A 615 3.20 11.21 10.08
N TYR A 616 3.07 10.05 9.41
CA TYR A 616 3.75 9.85 8.12
C TYR A 616 3.07 10.68 7.03
N ASP A 617 3.84 11.14 6.04
CA ASP A 617 3.30 12.04 5.02
C ASP A 617 2.23 11.36 4.14
N PHE A 618 2.36 10.05 3.89
CA PHE A 618 1.44 9.30 3.00
C PHE A 618 0.00 9.21 3.53
N ASN A 619 -0.20 9.30 4.85
CA ASN A 619 -1.52 9.17 5.48
C ASN A 619 -1.84 10.29 6.48
N ARG A 620 -1.10 11.39 6.46
CA ARG A 620 -1.43 12.57 7.28
C ARG A 620 -2.78 13.15 6.87
N VAL A 621 -3.51 13.71 7.82
CA VAL A 621 -4.72 14.46 7.51
C VAL A 621 -4.33 15.82 6.93
N THR A 622 -4.73 16.08 5.68
CA THR A 622 -4.50 17.37 5.02
C THR A 622 -5.64 18.35 5.33
N LEU A 623 -5.33 19.63 5.53
CA LEU A 623 -6.34 20.68 5.70
C LEU A 623 -6.30 21.63 4.51
N LYS A 624 -7.44 21.80 3.85
CA LYS A 624 -7.59 22.68 2.67
C LYS A 624 -7.85 24.13 3.09
N HIS A 625 -7.42 25.09 2.26
CA HIS A 625 -7.67 26.52 2.48
C HIS A 625 -9.08 26.93 1.99
N GLU A 626 -9.55 28.08 2.48
CA GLU A 626 -10.92 28.59 2.38
C GLU A 626 -11.49 28.74 0.95
N LEU A 627 -10.65 28.95 -0.07
CA LEU A 627 -11.05 29.21 -1.47
C LEU A 627 -11.40 27.95 -2.26
N GLU A 628 -11.01 26.76 -1.78
CA GLU A 628 -11.29 25.48 -2.46
C GLU A 628 -12.65 24.89 -2.08
N MET A 629 -13.18 25.23 -0.89
CA MET A 629 -14.45 24.69 -0.39
C MET A 629 -15.70 25.18 -1.16
N SER A 630 -15.58 26.29 -1.90
CA SER A 630 -16.66 26.86 -2.72
C SER A 630 -16.81 26.21 -4.10
N LYS A 631 -15.79 25.49 -4.59
CA LYS A 631 -15.86 24.75 -5.85
C LYS A 631 -16.46 23.34 -5.71
N GLU A 632 -16.43 22.77 -4.50
CA GLU A 632 -17.06 21.47 -4.23
C GLU A 632 -18.59 21.54 -4.09
N SER A 633 -19.21 22.73 -4.07
CA SER A 633 -20.66 22.88 -3.87
C SER A 633 -21.50 22.87 -5.15
N GLU A 634 -20.92 22.78 -6.35
CA GLU A 634 -21.72 22.88 -7.59
C GLU A 634 -21.67 21.67 -8.54
N HIS A 635 -20.87 20.63 -8.31
CA HIS A 635 -20.93 19.42 -9.15
C HIS A 635 -20.74 18.12 -8.34
N ASP A 636 -21.87 17.52 -7.96
CA ASP A 636 -22.01 16.08 -7.71
C ASP A 636 -22.13 15.35 -9.06
N SER A 637 -21.06 15.35 -9.87
CA SER A 637 -20.98 14.54 -11.09
C SER A 637 -19.75 13.65 -11.08
N ASP A 638 -20.00 12.36 -11.32
CA ASP A 638 -19.03 11.27 -11.39
C ASP A 638 -18.04 11.48 -12.53
N GLU A 639 -16.87 12.05 -12.25
CA GLU A 639 -15.69 11.85 -13.07
C GLU A 639 -14.49 11.50 -12.18
N SER A 640 -14.10 10.22 -12.25
CA SER A 640 -12.81 9.74 -11.81
C SER A 640 -11.76 10.23 -12.81
N SER A 641 -11.05 11.29 -12.47
CA SER A 641 -9.71 11.53 -12.99
C SER A 641 -8.77 11.66 -11.80
N ASP A 642 -7.82 10.74 -11.71
CA ASP A 642 -6.66 10.78 -10.81
C ASP A 642 -5.66 11.85 -11.25
N ASP A 643 -6.15 13.02 -11.66
CA ASP A 643 -5.33 14.20 -11.87
C ASP A 643 -5.26 14.96 -10.55
N GLU A 644 -4.32 14.57 -9.69
CA GLU A 644 -3.74 15.48 -8.72
C GLU A 644 -3.11 16.64 -9.50
N SER A 645 -3.92 17.65 -9.81
CA SER A 645 -3.45 18.94 -10.27
C SER A 645 -2.60 19.51 -9.14
N ASP A 646 -1.28 19.48 -9.32
CA ASP A 646 -0.27 20.17 -8.52
C ASP A 646 -0.48 21.70 -8.49
N SER A 647 -1.57 22.17 -7.89
CA SER A 647 -1.52 23.46 -7.23
C SER A 647 -0.83 23.21 -5.90
N GLU A 648 0.42 23.63 -5.77
CA GLU A 648 1.07 23.85 -4.47
C GLU A 648 0.33 24.96 -3.70
N GLU A 649 -0.94 24.74 -3.35
CA GLU A 649 -1.60 25.48 -2.29
C GLU A 649 -1.22 24.82 -0.97
N THR A 650 -0.62 25.61 -0.09
CA THR A 650 -0.04 25.18 1.19
C THR A 650 -1.10 24.56 2.10
N SER A 651 -1.31 23.24 1.96
CA SER A 651 -2.21 22.50 2.86
C SER A 651 -1.76 22.68 4.30
N LYS A 652 -2.64 23.19 5.17
CA LYS A 652 -2.28 23.41 6.58
C LYS A 652 -1.97 22.06 7.23
N TYR A 653 -0.93 22.05 8.04
CA TYR A 653 -0.53 20.88 8.81
C TYR A 653 -1.29 20.78 10.13
N ILE A 654 -1.72 19.57 10.46
CA ILE A 654 -2.19 19.15 11.78
C ILE A 654 -1.60 17.76 12.09
N ASN A 655 -1.22 17.54 13.34
CA ASN A 655 -0.69 16.24 13.77
C ASN A 655 -1.84 15.22 13.94
N ALA A 656 -2.22 14.61 12.82
CA ALA A 656 -3.25 13.60 12.74
C ALA A 656 -2.97 12.65 11.56
N SER A 657 -3.34 11.38 11.72
CA SER A 657 -3.15 10.33 10.72
C SER A 657 -4.49 9.65 10.40
N PHE A 658 -4.73 9.31 9.14
CA PHE A 658 -5.73 8.33 8.77
C PHE A 658 -5.26 6.94 9.16
N VAL A 659 -6.11 6.21 9.86
CA VAL A 659 -5.86 4.85 10.35
C VAL A 659 -7.00 3.96 9.89
N MET A 660 -6.68 2.75 9.43
CA MET A 660 -7.67 1.84 8.86
C MET A 660 -8.65 1.32 9.93
N SER A 661 -9.94 1.33 9.61
CA SER A 661 -10.96 0.61 10.38
C SER A 661 -11.03 -0.86 9.95
N TYR A 662 -11.80 -1.67 10.68
CA TYR A 662 -12.11 -3.04 10.31
C TYR A 662 -12.80 -3.09 8.94
N TRP A 663 -13.86 -2.30 8.73
CA TRP A 663 -14.61 -2.26 7.46
C TRP A 663 -13.92 -1.36 6.44
N LYS A 664 -13.26 -1.93 5.43
CA LYS A 664 -12.60 -1.14 4.38
C LYS A 664 -13.60 -0.65 3.31
N PRO A 665 -13.40 0.53 2.71
CA PRO A 665 -12.27 1.47 2.88
C PRO A 665 -12.51 2.52 3.99
N GLU A 666 -13.28 2.21 5.02
CA GLU A 666 -13.50 3.16 6.12
C GLU A 666 -12.22 3.40 6.91
N VAL A 667 -12.00 4.67 7.25
CA VAL A 667 -10.84 5.13 8.01
C VAL A 667 -11.30 5.91 9.22
N MET A 668 -10.45 5.93 10.23
CA MET A 668 -10.56 6.76 11.44
C MET A 668 -9.46 7.82 11.41
N ILE A 669 -9.62 8.87 12.20
CA ILE A 669 -8.53 9.83 12.46
C ILE A 669 -7.94 9.54 13.84
N ALA A 670 -6.65 9.24 13.89
CA ALA A 670 -5.86 9.26 15.13
C ALA A 670 -5.10 10.59 15.21
N ALA A 671 -5.44 11.42 16.20
CA ALA A 671 -4.88 12.77 16.36
C ALA A 671 -4.30 12.97 17.76
N GLN A 672 -3.35 13.91 17.89
CA GLN A 672 -2.94 14.39 19.21
C GLN A 672 -4.03 15.26 19.84
N GLY A 673 -3.99 15.41 21.16
CA GLY A 673 -4.80 16.37 21.89
C GLY A 673 -4.40 17.79 21.46
N PRO A 674 -5.38 18.63 21.06
CA PRO A 674 -5.07 19.95 20.50
C PRO A 674 -4.23 20.77 21.48
N LEU A 675 -3.27 21.51 20.91
CA LEU A 675 -2.54 22.59 21.57
C LEU A 675 -3.37 23.87 21.48
N LYS A 676 -3.13 24.84 22.36
CA LYS A 676 -3.86 26.10 22.38
C LYS A 676 -3.88 26.80 21.01
N GLU A 677 -2.77 26.75 20.31
CA GLU A 677 -2.55 27.30 18.97
C GLU A 677 -3.14 26.46 17.83
N THR A 678 -3.49 25.18 18.08
CA THR A 678 -4.06 24.28 17.06
C THR A 678 -5.54 23.95 17.28
N ILE A 679 -6.21 24.53 18.29
CA ILE A 679 -7.67 24.34 18.51
C ILE A 679 -8.48 24.68 17.25
N GLY A 680 -8.11 25.77 16.56
CA GLY A 680 -8.81 26.17 15.34
C GLY A 680 -8.62 25.17 14.19
N ASP A 681 -7.38 24.73 13.97
CA ASP A 681 -7.06 23.71 12.97
C ASP A 681 -7.78 22.38 13.29
N PHE A 682 -7.94 22.03 14.57
CA PHE A 682 -8.65 20.83 15.01
C PHE A 682 -10.15 20.87 14.65
N TRP A 683 -10.83 21.99 14.92
CA TRP A 683 -12.23 22.15 14.51
C TRP A 683 -12.41 22.24 12.99
N GLN A 684 -11.45 22.84 12.29
CA GLN A 684 -11.43 22.86 10.83
C GLN A 684 -11.30 21.43 10.26
N MET A 685 -10.43 20.60 10.84
CA MET A 685 -10.29 19.18 10.49
C MET A 685 -11.60 18.42 10.67
N ILE A 686 -12.22 18.54 11.85
CA ILE A 686 -13.50 17.90 12.19
C ILE A 686 -14.58 18.29 11.17
N PHE A 687 -14.66 19.56 10.82
CA PHE A 687 -15.65 20.05 9.86
C PHE A 687 -15.39 19.56 8.42
N GLN A 688 -14.15 19.69 7.93
CA GLN A 688 -13.76 19.31 6.57
C GLN A 688 -13.91 17.82 6.34
N ARG A 689 -13.52 16.99 7.33
CA ARG A 689 -13.60 15.52 7.27
C ARG A 689 -14.96 14.97 7.69
N LYS A 690 -15.92 15.85 8.02
CA LYS A 690 -17.29 15.50 8.45
C LYS A 690 -17.30 14.51 9.62
N VAL A 691 -16.43 14.74 10.61
CA VAL A 691 -16.38 13.94 11.83
C VAL A 691 -17.71 14.02 12.57
N LYS A 692 -18.25 12.86 12.95
CA LYS A 692 -19.52 12.74 13.67
C LYS A 692 -19.30 12.50 15.16
N VAL A 693 -18.25 11.75 15.50
CA VAL A 693 -17.89 11.38 16.86
C VAL A 693 -16.41 11.68 17.10
N ILE A 694 -16.13 12.35 18.21
CA ILE A 694 -14.81 12.60 18.76
C ILE A 694 -14.67 11.73 20.02
N VAL A 695 -13.57 11.01 20.14
CA VAL A 695 -13.21 10.25 21.35
C VAL A 695 -11.98 10.91 21.96
N MET A 696 -12.10 11.35 23.20
CA MET A 696 -11.05 11.96 24.00
C MET A 696 -10.68 11.00 25.13
N LEU A 697 -9.44 10.50 25.11
CA LEU A 697 -8.95 9.46 26.02
C LEU A 697 -8.01 10.01 27.11
N THR A 698 -8.08 11.31 27.38
CA THR A 698 -7.28 11.96 28.43
C THR A 698 -8.11 12.99 29.18
N GLU A 699 -7.66 13.32 30.38
CA GLU A 699 -8.01 14.58 31.03
C GLU A 699 -7.30 15.77 30.37
N LEU A 700 -7.64 16.99 30.79
CA LEU A 700 -6.96 18.21 30.32
C LEU A 700 -5.52 18.31 30.85
N LYS A 701 -5.28 17.78 32.06
CA LYS A 701 -3.97 17.74 32.71
C LYS A 701 -3.66 16.32 33.16
N ASN A 702 -2.40 15.94 33.11
CA ASN A 702 -1.89 14.74 33.76
C ASN A 702 -0.87 15.16 34.83
N GLY A 703 -1.29 15.15 36.11
CA GLY A 703 -0.54 15.82 37.17
C GLY A 703 -0.40 17.32 36.89
N ASP A 704 0.84 17.82 36.87
CA ASP A 704 1.17 19.22 36.58
C ASP A 704 1.31 19.54 35.08
N GLU A 705 1.39 18.52 34.22
CA GLU A 705 1.56 18.70 32.78
C GLU A 705 0.22 18.84 32.04
N GLU A 706 0.17 19.75 31.06
CA GLU A 706 -0.98 19.84 30.16
C GLU A 706 -1.00 18.67 29.17
N ALA A 707 -2.03 17.84 29.24
CA ALA A 707 -2.24 16.72 28.33
C ALA A 707 -3.03 17.12 27.08
N CYS A 708 -4.00 18.03 27.23
CA CYS A 708 -4.85 18.51 26.15
C CYS A 708 -5.36 19.92 26.48
N SER A 709 -5.28 20.84 25.53
CA SER A 709 -5.92 22.14 25.68
C SER A 709 -7.44 22.01 25.51
N GLN A 710 -8.21 22.70 26.35
CA GLN A 710 -9.67 22.63 26.29
C GLN A 710 -10.18 23.31 25.00
N TYR A 711 -10.71 22.51 24.07
CA TYR A 711 -11.19 22.96 22.76
C TYR A 711 -12.70 23.22 22.73
N TRP A 712 -13.37 23.23 23.88
CA TRP A 712 -14.79 23.56 24.05
C TRP A 712 -14.97 24.58 25.17
N GLN A 713 -16.02 25.41 25.11
CA GLN A 713 -16.39 26.34 26.17
C GLN A 713 -17.92 26.43 26.27
N GLU A 714 -18.40 27.01 27.38
CA GLU A 714 -19.80 27.36 27.54
C GLU A 714 -20.18 28.47 26.56
N GLY A 715 -21.30 28.29 25.87
CA GLY A 715 -21.76 29.20 24.83
C GLY A 715 -21.21 28.92 23.44
N LYS A 716 -21.18 29.96 22.61
CA LYS A 716 -20.90 29.87 21.17
C LYS A 716 -19.54 30.48 20.85
N GLN A 717 -18.64 29.65 20.36
CA GLN A 717 -17.26 30.00 20.04
C GLN A 717 -17.02 29.97 18.53
N THR A 718 -16.16 30.85 18.04
CA THR A 718 -15.80 30.90 16.62
C THR A 718 -14.31 30.67 16.45
N TYR A 719 -13.96 29.68 15.65
CA TYR A 719 -12.59 29.32 15.31
C TYR A 719 -12.41 29.40 13.79
N GLY A 720 -11.86 30.51 13.31
CA GLY A 720 -11.86 30.81 11.88
C GLY A 720 -13.29 30.87 11.33
N ASP A 721 -13.60 30.04 10.34
CA ASP A 721 -14.93 29.95 9.73
C ASP A 721 -15.89 28.97 10.40
N VAL A 722 -15.41 28.23 11.40
CA VAL A 722 -16.19 27.21 12.10
C VAL A 722 -16.65 27.76 13.44
N GLU A 723 -17.95 27.90 13.56
CA GLU A 723 -18.63 28.21 14.81
C GLU A 723 -19.02 26.91 15.51
N VAL A 724 -18.68 26.82 16.79
CA VAL A 724 -18.87 25.66 17.65
C VAL A 724 -19.75 26.06 18.82
N HIS A 725 -20.90 25.41 18.95
CA HIS A 725 -21.82 25.64 20.06
C HIS A 725 -22.06 24.33 20.81
N MET A 726 -21.61 24.27 22.07
CA MET A 726 -21.94 23.16 22.94
C MET A 726 -23.41 23.25 23.38
N LYS A 727 -24.21 22.24 23.03
CA LYS A 727 -25.65 22.21 23.29
C LYS A 727 -25.98 21.47 24.57
N ASP A 728 -25.38 20.29 24.74
CA ASP A 728 -25.70 19.38 25.83
C ASP A 728 -24.42 18.78 26.40
N THR A 729 -24.44 18.52 27.70
CA THR A 729 -23.43 17.72 28.39
C THR A 729 -24.13 16.69 29.27
N ASN A 730 -23.87 15.41 29.01
CA ASN A 730 -24.34 14.31 29.82
C ASN A 730 -23.13 13.64 30.49
N LYS A 731 -23.12 13.56 31.82
CA LYS A 731 -22.03 12.98 32.60
C LYS A 731 -22.46 11.63 33.16
N SER A 732 -21.70 10.59 32.87
CA SER A 732 -21.76 9.31 33.57
C SER A 732 -20.57 9.16 34.51
N SER A 733 -20.53 8.10 35.32
CA SER A 733 -19.36 7.76 36.15
C SER A 733 -18.11 7.50 35.29
N ALA A 734 -18.29 6.77 34.20
CA ALA A 734 -17.22 6.30 33.32
C ALA A 734 -16.73 7.34 32.30
N TYR A 735 -17.65 8.03 31.65
CA TYR A 735 -17.33 8.97 30.57
C TYR A 735 -18.34 10.12 30.48
N THR A 736 -17.89 11.25 29.91
CA THR A 736 -18.71 12.43 29.65
C THR A 736 -19.04 12.54 28.17
N ILE A 737 -20.30 12.73 27.82
CA ILE A 737 -20.75 12.98 26.45
C ILE A 737 -21.09 14.46 26.29
N ARG A 738 -20.54 15.12 25.27
CA ARG A 738 -20.89 16.50 24.89
C ARG A 738 -21.44 16.53 23.47
N ALA A 739 -22.54 17.24 23.25
CA ALA A 739 -23.10 17.47 21.93
C ALA A 739 -22.75 18.88 21.44
N PHE A 740 -22.17 18.97 20.25
CA PHE A 740 -21.77 20.21 19.61
C PHE A 740 -22.60 20.44 18.35
N GLU A 741 -23.04 21.66 18.14
CA GLU A 741 -23.58 22.13 16.86
C GLU A 741 -22.49 22.96 16.16
N LEU A 742 -22.03 22.48 15.01
CA LEU A 742 -21.07 23.16 14.14
C LEU A 742 -21.81 23.92 13.05
N ARG A 743 -21.47 25.20 12.86
CA ARG A 743 -21.93 26.03 11.74
C ARG A 743 -20.72 26.59 11.01
N HIS A 744 -20.80 26.65 9.69
CA HIS A 744 -19.75 27.28 8.88
C HIS A 744 -20.27 28.62 8.36
N SER A 745 -19.44 29.65 8.38
CA SER A 745 -19.79 31.02 7.94
C SER A 745 -20.52 31.06 6.58
N LYS A 746 -20.11 30.18 5.65
CA LYS A 746 -20.66 30.05 4.28
C LYS A 746 -21.75 28.98 4.08
N ARG A 747 -22.09 28.13 5.07
CA ARG A 747 -23.09 27.05 4.91
C ARG A 747 -24.24 27.19 5.90
N LYS A 748 -25.47 27.00 5.42
CA LYS A 748 -26.68 27.16 6.22
C LYS A 748 -26.94 25.98 7.18
N ASP A 749 -26.55 24.77 6.78
CA ASP A 749 -26.92 23.57 7.54
C ASP A 749 -25.97 23.31 8.72
N PRO A 750 -26.48 23.32 9.97
CA PRO A 750 -25.69 22.95 11.13
C PRO A 750 -25.38 21.45 11.13
N ARG A 751 -24.22 21.07 11.69
CA ARG A 751 -23.81 19.67 11.87
C ARG A 751 -23.63 19.35 13.33
N THR A 752 -24.33 18.32 13.81
CA THR A 752 -24.15 17.83 15.18
C THR A 752 -22.95 16.89 15.26
N VAL A 753 -22.03 17.15 16.19
CA VAL A 753 -20.87 16.33 16.53
C VAL A 753 -20.93 15.94 18.00
N TYR A 754 -20.65 14.67 18.31
CA TYR A 754 -20.63 14.17 19.68
C TYR A 754 -19.19 13.96 20.14
N GLN A 755 -18.84 14.39 21.33
CA GLN A 755 -17.57 14.06 21.98
C GLN A 755 -17.83 13.12 23.14
N TYR A 756 -17.08 12.02 23.18
CA TYR A 756 -17.01 11.09 24.31
C TYR A 756 -15.65 11.29 24.99
N GLN A 757 -15.64 11.76 26.23
CA GLN A 757 -14.44 11.87 27.05
C GLN A 757 -14.44 10.72 28.05
N PHE A 758 -13.50 9.79 27.94
CA PHE A 758 -13.31 8.73 28.92
C PHE A 758 -12.59 9.30 30.14
N ASN A 759 -13.20 9.14 31.32
CA ASN A 759 -12.69 9.77 32.55
C ASN A 759 -11.61 8.87 33.19
N ASN A 760 -10.71 9.47 33.98
CA ASN A 760 -9.78 8.75 34.87
C ASN A 760 -8.80 7.77 34.20
N TRP A 761 -8.48 7.93 32.91
CA TRP A 761 -7.39 7.19 32.28
C TRP A 761 -6.08 7.99 32.42
N ASN A 762 -5.25 7.59 33.37
CA ASN A 762 -3.93 8.16 33.57
C ASN A 762 -3.03 7.83 32.36
N GLY A 763 -2.29 8.83 31.87
CA GLY A 763 -1.56 8.82 30.61
C GLY A 763 -0.61 7.62 30.38
N GLU A 764 -0.10 7.05 31.47
CA GLU A 764 0.94 6.00 31.48
C GLU A 764 0.41 4.64 31.96
N GLU A 765 -0.83 4.57 32.44
CA GLU A 765 -1.42 3.38 33.05
C GLU A 765 -2.50 2.77 32.14
N LEU A 766 -2.92 1.55 32.46
CA LEU A 766 -4.07 0.91 31.82
C LEU A 766 -5.39 1.41 32.43
N PRO A 767 -6.52 1.36 31.71
CA PRO A 767 -7.83 1.67 32.29
C PRO A 767 -8.10 0.80 33.52
N VAL A 768 -8.45 1.42 34.64
CA VAL A 768 -8.77 0.72 35.90
C VAL A 768 -9.99 -0.20 35.73
N GLU A 769 -11.01 0.28 34.99
CA GLU A 769 -12.24 -0.45 34.71
C GLU A 769 -12.42 -0.68 33.20
N PRO A 770 -11.86 -1.76 32.62
CA PRO A 770 -11.88 -1.97 31.17
C PRO A 770 -13.29 -2.17 30.61
N LYS A 771 -14.22 -2.67 31.42
CA LYS A 771 -15.63 -2.86 31.04
C LYS A 771 -16.31 -1.54 30.68
N GLU A 772 -15.95 -0.45 31.35
CA GLU A 772 -16.48 0.89 31.07
C GLU A 772 -16.01 1.41 29.71
N LEU A 773 -14.74 1.15 29.35
CA LEU A 773 -14.18 1.49 28.05
C LEU A 773 -14.93 0.75 26.92
N ILE A 774 -15.22 -0.53 27.12
CA ILE A 774 -15.97 -1.35 26.18
C ILE A 774 -17.42 -0.88 26.06
N SER A 775 -18.07 -0.55 27.18
CA SER A 775 -19.41 0.04 27.17
C SER A 775 -19.43 1.36 26.39
N MET A 776 -18.40 2.19 26.52
CA MET A 776 -18.27 3.43 25.73
C MET A 776 -18.15 3.12 24.24
N ILE A 777 -17.31 2.14 23.85
CA ILE A 777 -17.15 1.69 22.46
C ILE A 777 -18.48 1.18 21.87
N GLN A 778 -19.24 0.38 22.62
CA GLN A 778 -20.54 -0.10 22.18
C GLN A 778 -21.56 1.02 22.02
N ASN A 779 -21.59 1.98 22.96
CA ASN A 779 -22.51 3.11 22.91
C ASN A 779 -22.24 4.04 21.72
N LEU A 780 -20.97 4.38 21.45
CA LEU A 780 -20.63 5.26 20.34
C LEU A 780 -20.86 4.59 18.98
N LYS A 781 -20.70 3.26 18.86
CA LYS A 781 -21.01 2.52 17.62
C LYS A 781 -22.47 2.76 17.18
N GLN A 782 -23.40 2.89 18.12
CA GLN A 782 -24.82 3.18 17.81
C GLN A 782 -25.04 4.58 17.22
N LYS A 783 -24.13 5.53 17.47
CA LYS A 783 -24.18 6.91 16.96
C LYS A 783 -23.46 7.07 15.61
N LEU A 784 -22.65 6.08 15.22
CA LEU A 784 -22.02 6.06 13.91
C LEU A 784 -23.05 5.68 12.83
N PRO A 785 -22.96 6.22 11.61
CA PRO A 785 -23.89 5.89 10.53
C PRO A 785 -23.82 4.39 10.21
N LYS A 786 -24.95 3.68 10.26
CA LYS A 786 -25.05 2.33 9.67
C LYS A 786 -25.06 2.48 8.15
N LYS A 787 -24.00 2.06 7.46
CA LYS A 787 -23.91 2.20 6.00
C LYS A 787 -24.38 0.94 5.27
N ASN A 788 -25.29 1.15 4.32
CA ASN A 788 -25.63 0.18 3.27
C ASN A 788 -24.65 0.32 2.08
N SER A 789 -24.40 -0.80 1.42
CA SER A 789 -23.29 -1.16 0.53
C SER A 789 -23.02 -0.36 -0.75
N THR A 790 -23.62 0.80 -1.00
CA THR A 790 -23.79 1.29 -2.40
C THR A 790 -23.13 2.61 -2.78
N GLU A 791 -22.47 3.35 -1.88
CA GLU A 791 -21.77 4.57 -2.28
C GLU A 791 -20.29 4.32 -2.55
N GLY A 792 -19.94 4.17 -3.83
CA GLY A 792 -18.55 4.08 -4.31
C GLY A 792 -17.77 5.38 -4.14
N ASN A 793 -16.45 5.23 -3.95
CA ASN A 793 -15.35 6.19 -4.13
C ASN A 793 -15.33 7.53 -3.36
N LYS A 794 -16.36 7.93 -2.58
CA LYS A 794 -16.32 9.15 -1.72
C LYS A 794 -15.63 8.97 -0.35
N PHE A 795 -14.80 7.93 -0.17
CA PHE A 795 -14.44 7.41 1.16
C PHE A 795 -13.42 8.24 1.96
N HIS A 796 -12.48 8.96 1.33
CA HIS A 796 -11.52 9.80 2.06
C HIS A 796 -12.08 11.15 2.53
N ARG A 797 -13.29 11.53 2.08
CA ARG A 797 -13.90 12.83 2.42
C ARG A 797 -14.75 12.80 3.70
N ASN A 798 -15.28 11.64 4.08
CA ASN A 798 -16.16 11.49 5.24
C ASN A 798 -15.55 10.49 6.24
N VAL A 799 -14.94 10.99 7.30
CA VAL A 799 -14.40 10.18 8.40
C VAL A 799 -15.28 10.37 9.63
N PRO A 800 -16.14 9.40 9.98
CA PRO A 800 -17.15 9.62 11.01
C PRO A 800 -16.56 9.62 12.43
N LEU A 801 -15.36 9.04 12.63
CA LEU A 801 -14.76 8.84 13.94
C LEU A 801 -13.34 9.45 14.02
N LEU A 802 -13.12 10.31 15.00
CA LEU A 802 -11.83 10.84 15.39
C LEU A 802 -11.52 10.40 16.83
N ILE A 803 -10.31 9.90 17.06
CA ILE A 803 -9.81 9.50 18.38
C ILE A 803 -8.56 10.31 18.68
N HIS A 804 -8.48 10.86 19.89
CA HIS A 804 -7.27 11.51 20.37
C HIS A 804 -6.97 11.20 21.84
N CYS A 805 -5.68 11.26 22.14
CA CYS A 805 -5.12 11.32 23.49
C CYS A 805 -3.97 12.35 23.46
N ARG A 806 -3.10 12.41 24.49
CA ARG A 806 -2.02 13.41 24.56
C ARG A 806 -1.19 13.48 23.27
N ASP A 807 -0.59 12.37 22.86
CA ASP A 807 0.23 12.26 21.64
C ASP A 807 -0.53 11.67 20.45
N GLY A 808 -1.76 11.20 20.66
CA GLY A 808 -2.56 10.55 19.63
C GLY A 808 -2.10 9.15 19.24
N SER A 809 -1.31 8.50 20.10
CA SER A 809 -0.72 7.19 19.78
C SER A 809 -0.91 6.14 20.86
N GLN A 810 -0.66 6.44 22.14
CA GLN A 810 -0.68 5.39 23.19
C GLN A 810 -2.10 4.86 23.49
N GLN A 811 -2.93 5.63 24.20
CA GLN A 811 -4.34 5.26 24.45
C GLN A 811 -5.13 5.16 23.15
N THR A 812 -4.84 6.05 22.20
CA THR A 812 -5.45 6.04 20.87
C THR A 812 -5.20 4.70 20.17
N GLY A 813 -4.00 4.14 20.28
CA GLY A 813 -3.65 2.83 19.73
C GLY A 813 -4.44 1.69 20.37
N ILE A 814 -4.56 1.67 21.70
CA ILE A 814 -5.37 0.67 22.42
C ILE A 814 -6.83 0.75 21.96
N PHE A 815 -7.39 1.95 21.91
CA PHE A 815 -8.77 2.17 21.51
C PHE A 815 -9.03 1.73 20.06
N CYS A 816 -8.18 2.14 19.13
CA CYS A 816 -8.27 1.73 17.72
C CYS A 816 -8.14 0.20 17.57
N ALA A 817 -7.23 -0.42 18.32
CA ALA A 817 -7.06 -1.87 18.30
C ALA A 817 -8.31 -2.58 18.83
N LEU A 818 -8.83 -2.18 20.00
CA LEU A 818 -10.05 -2.75 20.57
C LEU A 818 -11.24 -2.58 19.64
N LEU A 819 -11.43 -1.42 19.01
CA LEU A 819 -12.51 -1.22 18.05
C LEU A 819 -12.43 -2.22 16.89
N ASN A 820 -11.25 -2.39 16.30
CA ASN A 820 -11.06 -3.32 15.20
C ASN A 820 -11.22 -4.79 15.63
N LEU A 821 -10.75 -5.15 16.81
CA LEU A 821 -10.85 -6.51 17.37
C LEU A 821 -12.28 -6.87 17.77
N LEU A 822 -13.05 -5.93 18.32
CA LEU A 822 -14.45 -6.15 18.65
C LEU A 822 -15.29 -6.37 17.37
N GLU A 823 -15.04 -5.58 16.32
CA GLU A 823 -15.71 -5.78 15.02
C GLU A 823 -15.36 -7.15 14.40
N SER A 824 -14.10 -7.58 14.47
CA SER A 824 -13.70 -8.90 13.97
C SER A 824 -14.28 -10.04 14.80
N ALA A 825 -14.33 -9.88 16.12
CA ALA A 825 -14.94 -10.84 17.04
C ALA A 825 -16.44 -11.00 16.74
N GLU A 826 -17.16 -9.89 16.55
CA GLU A 826 -18.59 -9.88 16.22
C GLU A 826 -18.89 -10.47 14.83
N THR A 827 -18.06 -10.14 13.82
CA THR A 827 -18.32 -10.50 12.42
C THR A 827 -17.81 -11.89 12.06
N GLU A 828 -16.61 -12.24 12.51
CA GLU A 828 -15.88 -13.43 12.06
C GLU A 828 -15.66 -14.47 13.17
N GLU A 829 -16.00 -14.16 14.43
CA GLU A 829 -15.74 -15.02 15.60
C GLU A 829 -14.25 -15.35 15.80
N VAL A 830 -13.39 -14.42 15.41
CA VAL A 830 -11.93 -14.53 15.51
C VAL A 830 -11.32 -13.18 15.90
N ILE A 831 -10.10 -13.23 16.44
CA ILE A 831 -9.30 -12.04 16.69
C ILE A 831 -7.84 -12.24 16.28
N ASP A 832 -7.20 -11.17 15.83
CA ASP A 832 -5.76 -11.16 15.48
C ASP A 832 -5.14 -9.89 16.05
N VAL A 833 -4.75 -9.96 17.33
CA VAL A 833 -4.18 -8.81 18.07
C VAL A 833 -2.88 -8.36 17.43
N PHE A 834 -2.05 -9.32 16.99
CA PHE A 834 -0.77 -9.04 16.36
C PHE A 834 -0.95 -8.22 15.09
N GLN A 835 -1.80 -8.67 14.16
CA GLN A 835 -1.99 -7.97 12.90
C GLN A 835 -2.71 -6.63 13.09
N ALA A 836 -3.69 -6.55 14.00
CA ALA A 836 -4.32 -5.28 14.35
C ALA A 836 -3.28 -4.24 14.81
N VAL A 837 -2.40 -4.61 15.76
CA VAL A 837 -1.36 -3.71 16.28
C VAL A 837 -0.29 -3.41 15.22
N LYS A 838 0.13 -4.40 14.43
CA LYS A 838 1.08 -4.23 13.32
C LYS A 838 0.57 -3.22 12.30
N SER A 839 -0.69 -3.32 11.88
CA SER A 839 -1.31 -2.36 10.97
C SER A 839 -1.37 -0.94 11.56
N LEU A 840 -1.68 -0.80 12.85
CA LEU A 840 -1.68 0.50 13.54
C LEU A 840 -0.28 1.13 13.59
N ARG A 841 0.75 0.35 13.96
CA ARG A 841 2.15 0.82 13.99
C ARG A 841 2.66 1.20 12.60
N LYS A 842 2.23 0.52 11.55
CA LYS A 842 2.54 0.86 10.16
C LYS A 842 1.90 2.18 9.73
N ALA A 843 0.76 2.55 10.33
CA ALA A 843 0.02 3.77 10.01
C ALA A 843 0.42 4.99 10.86
N ARG A 844 0.80 4.81 12.13
CA ARG A 844 1.20 5.92 13.00
C ARG A 844 2.28 5.47 14.01
N PRO A 845 3.35 6.26 14.21
CA PRO A 845 4.36 5.96 15.22
C PRO A 845 3.79 5.94 16.64
N GLY A 846 4.31 5.04 17.48
CA GLY A 846 3.99 4.98 18.90
C GLY A 846 2.65 4.32 19.25
N MET A 847 2.01 3.62 18.32
CA MET A 847 0.79 2.85 18.59
C MET A 847 1.13 1.61 19.43
N VAL A 848 0.47 1.48 20.60
CA VAL A 848 0.63 0.36 21.55
C VAL A 848 2.11 0.03 21.82
N PRO A 849 2.90 0.94 22.43
CA PRO A 849 4.35 0.82 22.48
C PRO A 849 4.87 -0.15 23.55
N THR A 850 4.04 -0.58 24.53
CA THR A 850 4.48 -1.45 25.63
C THR A 850 3.79 -2.80 25.63
N PHE A 851 4.43 -3.78 26.27
CA PHE A 851 3.91 -5.14 26.39
C PHE A 851 2.63 -5.19 27.22
N GLU A 852 2.53 -4.37 28.27
CA GLU A 852 1.37 -4.29 29.16
C GLU A 852 0.12 -3.88 28.38
N GLN A 853 0.26 -2.90 27.49
CA GLN A 853 -0.83 -2.48 26.59
C GLN A 853 -1.20 -3.55 25.56
N TYR A 854 -0.21 -4.29 25.07
CA TYR A 854 -0.46 -5.39 24.14
C TYR A 854 -1.20 -6.56 24.81
N GLN A 855 -0.75 -6.97 26.00
CA GLN A 855 -1.42 -7.99 26.80
C GLN A 855 -2.83 -7.55 27.21
N PHE A 856 -3.01 -6.26 27.53
CA PHE A 856 -4.31 -5.70 27.85
C PHE A 856 -5.35 -5.93 26.74
N LEU A 857 -4.97 -5.85 25.46
CA LEU A 857 -5.89 -6.14 24.35
C LEU A 857 -6.44 -7.57 24.42
N TYR A 858 -5.58 -8.55 24.66
CA TYR A 858 -6.00 -9.94 24.86
C TYR A 858 -6.89 -10.10 26.09
N ASP A 859 -6.48 -9.52 27.21
CA ASP A 859 -7.20 -9.65 28.49
C ASP A 859 -8.61 -9.07 28.42
N VAL A 860 -8.75 -7.91 27.78
CA VAL A 860 -10.05 -7.26 27.59
C VAL A 860 -10.94 -8.09 26.69
N ILE A 861 -10.48 -8.53 25.52
CA ILE A 861 -11.31 -9.33 24.61
C ILE A 861 -11.71 -10.67 25.25
N ALA A 862 -10.77 -11.34 25.93
CA ALA A 862 -11.04 -12.58 26.65
C ALA A 862 -12.06 -12.39 27.79
N SER A 863 -12.04 -11.23 28.47
CA SER A 863 -13.00 -10.93 29.54
C SER A 863 -14.43 -10.71 29.05
N ILE A 864 -14.59 -10.25 27.80
CA ILE A 864 -15.91 -9.99 27.18
C ILE A 864 -16.49 -11.26 26.56
N CYS A 865 -15.63 -12.16 26.09
CA CYS A 865 -16.02 -13.43 25.48
C CYS A 865 -15.94 -14.54 26.54
N PRO A 866 -17.03 -14.92 27.24
CA PRO A 866 -16.95 -15.94 28.29
C PRO A 866 -16.45 -17.28 27.73
N ALA A 867 -15.64 -17.99 28.52
CA ALA A 867 -15.15 -19.31 28.15
C ALA A 867 -16.32 -20.26 27.89
N GLN A 868 -16.42 -20.77 26.66
CA GLN A 868 -17.36 -21.84 26.34
C GLN A 868 -16.85 -23.15 26.97
N ASN A 869 -17.05 -23.34 28.27
CA ASN A 869 -16.88 -24.65 28.87
C ASN A 869 -17.96 -25.57 28.29
N GLY A 870 -17.55 -26.73 27.77
CA GLY A 870 -18.40 -27.65 27.01
C GLY A 870 -19.77 -27.90 27.64
N GLN A 871 -20.80 -27.84 26.77
CA GLN A 871 -22.25 -28.01 26.99
C GLN A 871 -22.97 -26.86 27.72
N VAL A 872 -23.79 -26.07 27.00
CA VAL A 872 -25.25 -26.23 26.84
C VAL A 872 -25.81 -25.08 25.95
N LYS A 873 -26.76 -25.45 25.07
CA LYS A 873 -27.74 -24.69 24.26
C LYS A 873 -27.63 -23.15 24.14
N LYS A 874 -27.64 -22.68 22.88
CA LYS A 874 -27.98 -21.32 22.46
C LYS A 874 -29.21 -20.80 23.21
N ASN A 875 -29.04 -19.76 24.03
CA ASN A 875 -30.14 -18.88 24.39
C ASN A 875 -30.30 -17.83 23.31
N ASN A 876 -31.44 -17.88 22.61
CA ASN A 876 -31.93 -16.76 21.82
C ASN A 876 -32.11 -15.56 22.76
N GLN A 877 -31.61 -14.39 22.33
CA GLN A 877 -31.89 -13.12 22.97
C GLN A 877 -33.41 -12.89 22.95
N GLN A 878 -34.01 -12.91 24.15
CA GLN A 878 -35.30 -12.30 24.42
C GLN A 878 -34.99 -10.84 24.75
N GLU A 879 -35.54 -9.91 23.96
CA GLU A 879 -35.40 -8.47 24.15
C GLU A 879 -36.08 -8.04 25.46
N ASP A 880 -35.31 -7.85 26.53
CA ASP A 880 -35.79 -7.10 27.70
C ASP A 880 -35.61 -5.60 27.44
N LYS A 881 -36.73 -4.98 27.09
CA LYS A 881 -36.89 -3.55 26.87
C LYS A 881 -36.94 -2.85 28.23
N ILE A 882 -35.90 -2.11 28.59
CA ILE A 882 -35.90 -1.26 29.80
C ILE A 882 -36.39 0.13 29.40
N GLU A 883 -37.59 0.47 29.86
CA GLU A 883 -38.21 1.80 29.73
C GLU A 883 -37.74 2.69 30.89
N PHE A 884 -37.26 3.89 30.59
CA PHE A 884 -36.92 4.91 31.58
C PHE A 884 -38.07 5.92 31.66
N ASP A 885 -38.79 5.93 32.79
CA ASP A 885 -39.76 6.98 33.12
C ASP A 885 -39.05 8.22 33.67
N ASN A 886 -39.33 9.37 33.04
CA ASN A 886 -39.03 10.69 33.60
C ASN A 886 -40.29 11.24 34.27
N GLU A 887 -40.33 11.27 35.60
CA GLU A 887 -41.29 12.10 36.35
C GLU A 887 -40.80 13.54 36.40
N VAL A 888 -41.53 14.50 35.78
CA VAL A 888 -41.87 15.81 36.37
C VAL A 888 -43.14 16.38 35.68
N ASP A 889 -44.16 16.59 36.51
CA ASP A 889 -45.31 17.51 36.41
C ASP A 889 -46.33 17.45 35.24
N LYS A 890 -47.54 16.93 35.55
CA LYS A 890 -48.75 17.77 35.67
C LYS A 890 -50.00 17.05 36.22
N ALA A 891 -50.39 17.52 37.41
CA ALA A 891 -51.73 17.77 37.95
C ALA A 891 -53.01 17.12 37.35
N LYS A 892 -53.66 16.33 38.23
CA LYS A 892 -55.04 16.43 38.75
C LYS A 892 -56.28 15.91 37.96
N GLN A 893 -57.05 15.13 38.74
CA GLN A 893 -58.53 14.92 38.77
C GLN A 893 -59.14 13.98 37.71
N ASP A 894 -60.04 13.04 37.98
CA ASP A 894 -60.85 12.72 39.17
C ASP A 894 -61.36 11.26 39.14
N ALA A 895 -61.63 10.77 40.36
CA ALA A 895 -62.51 9.68 40.84
C ALA A 895 -63.22 8.70 39.89
N ASN A 896 -63.07 7.39 40.17
CA ASN A 896 -64.10 6.52 40.78
C ASN A 896 -63.56 5.06 40.91
N CYS A 897 -63.27 4.60 42.12
CA CYS A 897 -64.14 3.78 43.01
C CYS A 897 -64.35 2.32 42.51
N VAL A 898 -63.64 1.34 43.10
CA VAL A 898 -64.08 0.43 44.21
C VAL A 898 -64.60 -0.90 43.63
N SER A 899 -64.27 -2.14 44.05
CA SER A 899 -63.32 -2.78 44.97
C SER A 899 -63.41 -4.33 44.66
N PRO A 900 -63.14 -5.31 45.55
CA PRO A 900 -62.05 -6.30 45.41
C PRO A 900 -62.60 -7.75 45.64
N PRO A 901 -62.04 -8.69 46.44
CA PRO A 901 -60.66 -9.12 46.77
C PRO A 901 -60.46 -10.68 46.70
N GLY A 902 -59.24 -11.15 47.04
CA GLY A 902 -59.01 -12.41 47.77
C GLY A 902 -58.40 -13.56 46.94
N ALA A 903 -57.18 -14.09 47.16
CA ALA A 903 -56.44 -14.58 48.34
C ALA A 903 -56.52 -16.11 48.52
N LEU A 904 -55.38 -16.69 48.95
CA LEU A 904 -55.18 -18.04 49.57
C LEU A 904 -55.18 -19.24 48.58
N ASP A 905 -54.43 -20.33 48.76
CA ASP A 905 -53.47 -20.75 49.79
C ASP A 905 -52.57 -21.90 49.27
N LYS A 906 -51.60 -22.25 50.13
CA LYS A 906 -50.49 -23.21 50.13
C LYS A 906 -50.72 -24.74 49.83
N THR A 907 -49.60 -25.37 49.43
CA THR A 907 -49.00 -26.70 49.85
C THR A 907 -49.64 -28.05 49.41
N PRO A 908 -49.00 -29.25 49.58
CA PRO A 908 -47.69 -29.60 50.23
C PRO A 908 -46.78 -30.70 49.58
N GLU A 909 -45.52 -30.72 50.05
CA GLU A 909 -44.62 -31.81 50.54
C GLU A 909 -44.37 -33.18 49.85
N GLY A 910 -43.13 -33.68 50.03
CA GLY A 910 -42.73 -35.10 50.00
C GLY A 910 -41.23 -35.33 50.26
N ASN A 911 -40.90 -35.95 51.41
CA ASN A 911 -39.58 -36.19 52.05
C ASN A 911 -38.71 -37.32 51.43
N LYS A 912 -37.37 -37.19 51.41
CA LYS A 912 -36.27 -37.82 52.22
C LYS A 912 -35.85 -39.28 51.98
N GLU A 913 -34.52 -39.46 52.17
CA GLU A 913 -33.70 -40.62 52.64
C GLU A 913 -32.65 -41.06 51.60
N ASP A 914 -31.46 -41.56 51.93
CA ASP A 914 -30.43 -41.30 52.95
C ASP A 914 -29.16 -42.07 52.48
N GLU A 915 -27.98 -41.76 53.02
CA GLU A 915 -26.63 -42.18 52.56
C GLU A 915 -26.29 -43.70 52.65
N SER A 916 -25.29 -44.17 51.88
CA SER A 916 -24.12 -44.92 52.43
C SER A 916 -23.09 -45.46 51.40
N SER A 917 -21.82 -45.09 51.62
CA SER A 917 -20.53 -45.84 51.56
C SER A 917 -20.22 -46.96 50.54
N LYS A 918 -19.08 -46.78 49.82
CA LYS A 918 -18.11 -47.79 49.28
C LYS A 918 -17.52 -48.67 50.43
N PRO A 919 -16.88 -49.87 50.25
CA PRO A 919 -15.89 -50.24 49.19
C PRO A 919 -15.68 -51.76 48.78
N ALA A 920 -14.87 -51.94 47.72
CA ALA A 920 -13.82 -52.95 47.41
C ALA A 920 -14.03 -54.48 47.11
N SER A 921 -13.55 -54.85 45.89
CA SER A 921 -12.83 -56.07 45.38
C SER A 921 -13.53 -57.44 45.37
N GLY A 922 -13.51 -58.31 44.34
CA GLY A 922 -12.88 -58.52 42.99
C GLY A 922 -13.41 -59.90 42.47
N PRO A 923 -12.89 -60.64 41.45
CA PRO A 923 -11.73 -60.42 40.55
C PRO A 923 -11.91 -60.89 39.05
N GLU A 924 -10.81 -60.84 38.26
CA GLU A 924 -10.46 -61.57 36.97
C GLU A 924 -11.32 -61.34 35.70
N GLY A 925 -10.86 -61.07 34.45
CA GLY A 925 -9.61 -61.03 33.65
C GLY A 925 -10.00 -61.35 32.16
N PRO A 926 -9.19 -61.19 31.08
CA PRO A 926 -7.93 -60.44 30.85
C PRO A 926 -7.88 -59.55 29.54
N GLU A 927 -7.00 -58.51 29.58
CA GLU A 927 -5.97 -58.05 28.60
C GLU A 927 -6.29 -57.82 27.09
N HIS A 928 -5.68 -56.91 26.30
CA HIS A 928 -4.81 -55.72 26.42
C HIS A 928 -4.78 -54.99 25.04
N SER A 929 -4.07 -53.87 24.94
CA SER A 929 -4.36 -52.70 24.08
C SER A 929 -3.37 -52.44 22.92
N ALA A 930 -3.76 -51.50 22.05
CA ALA A 930 -2.97 -50.49 21.30
C ALA A 930 -2.14 -50.88 20.04
N ASN A 931 -2.27 -50.09 18.96
CA ASN A 931 -1.23 -49.18 18.43
C ASN A 931 -1.66 -48.47 17.11
N GLY A 932 -1.30 -47.19 17.00
CA GLY A 932 -1.51 -46.33 15.82
C GLY A 932 -0.43 -46.46 14.74
N PRO A 933 -0.50 -45.70 13.63
CA PRO A 933 0.49 -45.78 12.56
C PRO A 933 1.63 -44.78 12.72
N ALA A 934 2.83 -45.25 12.39
CA ALA A 934 4.13 -44.62 12.55
C ALA A 934 4.56 -43.73 11.37
N SER A 935 5.40 -42.73 11.68
CA SER A 935 6.24 -41.98 10.75
C SER A 935 7.44 -42.81 10.25
N PRO A 936 7.97 -42.58 9.02
CA PRO A 936 9.16 -43.26 8.53
C PRO A 936 10.45 -42.46 8.84
N VAL A 937 11.50 -43.15 9.27
CA VAL A 937 12.87 -42.66 9.34
C VAL A 937 13.79 -43.54 8.49
N LEU A 938 14.73 -42.85 7.83
CA LEU A 938 15.82 -43.32 6.97
C LEU A 938 16.66 -44.48 7.50
N THR A 939 17.19 -45.27 6.56
CA THR A 939 18.42 -46.06 6.71
C THR A 939 19.33 -45.88 5.48
N GLN A 940 20.55 -45.38 5.68
CA GLN A 940 21.77 -45.78 4.96
C GLN A 940 22.38 -46.96 5.76
N SER A 941 23.07 -47.97 5.23
CA SER A 941 24.08 -47.99 4.15
C SER A 941 24.36 -49.42 3.66
N ALA A 942 24.60 -49.56 2.35
CA ALA A 942 25.60 -50.44 1.70
C ALA A 942 25.81 -49.94 0.27
#